data_AF-A0A956KKK9-F1
#
_entry.id   AF-A0A956KKK9-F1
#
_cell.length_a   1.000
_cell.length_b   1.000
_cell.length_c   1.000
_cell.angle_alpha   90.00
_cell.angle_beta   90.00
_cell.angle_gamma   90.00
#
_symmetry.space_group_name_H-M   'P 1'
#
loop_
_entity.id
_entity.type
_entity.pdbx_description
1 polymer ?
#
loop_
_entity_poly.entity_id
_entity_poly.type
_entity_poly.pdbx_seq_one_letter_code
_entity_poly.pdbx_strand_id
1 'polypeptide(L)'
;GVSSFGFSGTNVHVVLEKGLSADEPEFSDAPPLLVLSARDRGALELLRERWAELLAGSHPSLVDLCFTAAHRRSHHPWRLAAAGDDSRELLEHLRTAEPTRIGRGAPPLVFVFAGQGGVWQGMGLDLLASAPEVRQVLEDIDGLVTSLGGSSVIDALREGDVSATEFAQPALFALQVALVTWFEVHGIRPTAVVGHSVGELAAAWACGAMPLYEACRLVVARAAVMATLRGSGAMLAVGLSFAEVEAHAQAPISVAAVNGPTSCVLAGPHAALERVRSELTGAGRFARWVTTDYAFHSPAVTAASLRLHKLVGSVECTPNEVPMYSTVDGTLRAGPLDLAYWIRNMAQPVRFADAIAAIAEDMDALYVELGPHPALQIPIAAQLATSGKDPQAARAAMISTLRRDGHARVELAEAAGQLHARGVSVDLERLVPRAAVVSLPAYPWQRQRHRLPESAAASGPTRARVSAGKIMVAPVGWRELVRLDQPRPTWEATPGDGEQLDAGTVITLLLALVDAPMLDALMTVSAGIRRIHVERSRSSVEVWADAGGGWRELLNANLGPVTSLPSWSGDVVWESCPRSVLEAELGLLGHILGAGVKAIERGRAAWRLHLDGVTILRAFELTRALASLIHGEPVMLGGWGRLQGRGNVRVGVLVVTHTKVVMFDGEGRELLVVEAAHWDQDRTQLAPRSLAAADDATSSLRRQLEQQTGDERERMLADWIEQQARTALLHEGELPHDEGLFSLGMDSLLAISLLTNLAKAIEVSLPSTLVFEHPTVAALARAALGLAELGEASVAAPTPVQARDIRPLLATVVREAQVEAGEFAARDGHPRLTEPIAIVGVACRLPGASSPDAFWSLLEAGGDAVTTVPMDRWDAEAWTDPDPEHAGRMISAAGAFLGDITRFDPAFFGISPREAERMDPQQRLLLEVGYEALEHAGWPSNSLRGSQTGVFVGIGTEDFGQLQFHNGNPEDIGAYDFTGVDTSVAAGRLSHTWGLEGPCMAIDTACSSSLVALHLAAQSLRLGECDRALVGGVNVMLVPELGVFLSRARAMSPSGRCRTFDVAADGY
;
A
#
# COMPACT_ATOMS: atom_id res chain seq x y z
N GLY A 1 10.20 6.16 23.36
CA GLY A 1 9.03 6.80 22.75
C GLY A 1 9.34 7.23 21.33
N VAL A 2 8.33 7.59 20.56
CA VAL A 2 8.42 8.11 19.18
C VAL A 2 7.80 9.51 19.17
N SER A 3 8.47 10.49 18.56
CA SER A 3 7.96 11.86 18.43
C SER A 3 7.78 12.22 16.95
N SER A 4 6.75 13.01 16.64
CA SER A 4 6.60 13.67 15.34
C SER A 4 6.15 15.12 15.53
N PHE A 5 6.77 16.00 14.77
CA PHE A 5 6.59 17.45 14.84
C PHE A 5 6.14 17.94 13.46
N GLY A 6 4.90 18.39 13.35
CA GLY A 6 4.35 18.94 12.12
C GLY A 6 4.79 20.37 11.91
N PHE A 7 5.11 20.74 10.67
CA PHE A 7 5.39 22.14 10.32
C PHE A 7 4.21 23.09 10.63
N SER A 8 2.98 22.56 10.68
CA SER A 8 1.78 23.28 11.13
C SER A 8 1.74 23.59 12.64
N GLY A 9 2.71 23.11 13.42
CA GLY A 9 2.77 23.24 14.88
C GLY A 9 2.11 22.08 15.65
N THR A 10 1.59 21.06 14.96
CA THR A 10 1.01 19.87 15.62
C THR A 10 2.12 18.92 16.06
N ASN A 11 2.23 18.67 17.36
CA ASN A 11 3.26 17.82 17.95
C ASN A 11 2.64 16.60 18.63
N VAL A 12 3.15 15.40 18.34
CA VAL A 12 2.66 14.15 18.94
C VAL A 12 3.83 13.33 19.48
N HIS A 13 3.63 12.75 20.67
CA HIS A 13 4.59 11.83 21.30
C HIS A 13 3.90 10.55 21.76
N VAL A 14 4.51 9.40 21.46
CA VAL A 14 4.01 8.07 21.82
C VAL A 14 5.04 7.35 22.68
N VAL A 15 4.62 6.87 23.85
CA VAL A 15 5.46 6.03 24.72
C VAL A 15 5.15 4.56 24.41
N LEU A 16 6.20 3.76 24.20
CA LEU A 16 6.10 2.33 23.86
C LEU A 16 6.76 1.50 24.94
N GLU A 17 6.16 0.37 25.26
CA GLU A 17 6.70 -0.65 26.17
C GLU A 17 6.62 -2.04 25.52
N LYS A 18 7.46 -2.96 25.99
CA LYS A 18 7.43 -4.35 25.51
C LYS A 18 6.16 -5.02 26.05
N GLY A 19 5.38 -5.62 25.15
CA GLY A 19 4.18 -6.38 25.53
C GLY A 19 4.49 -7.57 26.46
N LEU A 20 3.51 -7.92 27.29
CA LEU A 20 3.57 -9.10 28.15
C LEU A 20 3.55 -10.38 27.29
N SER A 21 4.48 -11.31 27.52
CA SER A 21 4.43 -12.62 26.86
C SER A 21 3.28 -13.44 27.45
N ALA A 22 2.45 -14.03 26.59
CA ALA A 22 1.47 -15.02 27.02
C ALA A 22 2.16 -16.34 27.40
N ASP A 23 1.49 -17.15 28.22
CA ASP A 23 1.95 -18.49 28.62
C ASP A 23 2.18 -19.39 27.40
N GLU A 24 3.17 -20.29 27.51
CA GLU A 24 3.47 -21.26 26.46
C GLU A 24 2.28 -22.23 26.27
N PRO A 25 1.81 -22.44 25.03
CA PRO A 25 0.74 -23.38 24.75
C PRO A 25 1.18 -24.82 25.03
N GLU A 26 0.22 -25.68 25.39
CA GLU A 26 0.47 -27.10 25.58
C GLU A 26 0.90 -27.77 24.27
N PHE A 27 1.92 -28.63 24.36
CA PHE A 27 2.41 -29.39 23.21
C PHE A 27 1.37 -30.41 22.73
N SER A 28 1.18 -30.49 21.42
CA SER A 28 0.37 -31.52 20.78
C SER A 28 1.25 -32.56 20.11
N ASP A 29 0.86 -33.83 20.22
CA ASP A 29 1.50 -34.96 19.53
C ASP A 29 1.01 -35.13 18.07
N ALA A 30 0.10 -34.28 17.59
CA ALA A 30 -0.39 -34.30 16.21
C ALA A 30 0.74 -34.01 15.21
N PRO A 31 0.78 -34.72 14.06
CA PRO A 31 1.80 -34.47 13.04
C PRO A 31 1.65 -33.05 12.47
N PRO A 32 2.76 -32.29 12.33
CA PRO A 32 2.72 -30.98 11.68
C PRO A 32 2.10 -31.07 10.27
N LEU A 33 1.01 -30.33 10.06
CA LEU A 33 0.31 -30.19 8.78
C LEU A 33 0.37 -28.74 8.31
N LEU A 34 1.16 -28.51 7.26
CA LEU A 34 1.25 -27.22 6.61
C LEU A 34 0.14 -27.08 5.57
N VAL A 35 -0.68 -26.02 5.71
CA VAL A 35 -1.68 -25.63 4.71
C VAL A 35 -1.30 -24.27 4.13
N LEU A 36 -1.14 -24.21 2.82
CA LEU A 36 -0.81 -22.99 2.07
C LEU A 36 -1.96 -22.63 1.14
N SER A 37 -2.14 -21.33 0.91
CA SER A 37 -3.09 -20.87 -0.09
C SER A 37 -2.72 -19.52 -0.71
N ALA A 38 -3.16 -19.30 -1.95
CA ALA A 38 -3.04 -18.03 -2.65
C ALA A 38 -4.22 -17.76 -3.60
N ARG A 39 -4.37 -16.50 -4.04
CA ARG A 39 -5.42 -16.15 -5.03
C ARG A 39 -5.10 -16.58 -6.45
N ASP A 40 -3.83 -16.79 -6.73
CA ASP A 40 -3.30 -17.18 -8.04
C ASP A 40 -2.36 -18.39 -7.91
N ARG A 41 -2.24 -19.18 -8.99
CA ARG A 41 -1.36 -20.36 -9.01
C ARG A 41 0.11 -19.96 -8.89
N GLY A 42 0.57 -18.95 -9.63
CA GLY A 42 1.95 -18.48 -9.57
C GLY A 42 2.31 -17.93 -8.20
N ALA A 43 1.36 -17.26 -7.52
CA ALA A 43 1.54 -16.85 -6.13
C ALA A 43 1.72 -18.05 -5.18
N LEU A 44 0.93 -19.11 -5.33
CA LEU A 44 1.06 -20.31 -4.50
C LEU A 44 2.42 -21.00 -4.71
N GLU A 45 2.93 -21.03 -5.94
CA GLU A 45 4.24 -21.58 -6.26
C GLU A 45 5.40 -20.79 -5.62
N LEU A 46 5.36 -19.45 -5.71
CA LEU A 46 6.33 -18.59 -5.04
C LEU A 46 6.24 -18.71 -3.51
N LEU A 47 5.04 -18.91 -2.97
CA LEU A 47 4.85 -19.14 -1.54
C LEU A 47 5.48 -20.48 -1.15
N ARG A 48 5.26 -21.54 -1.93
CA ARG A 48 5.88 -22.86 -1.73
C ARG A 48 7.41 -22.75 -1.72
N GLU A 49 8.01 -21.97 -2.62
CA GLU A 49 9.46 -21.73 -2.65
C GLU A 49 9.96 -21.02 -1.38
N ARG A 50 9.29 -19.95 -0.94
CA ARG A 50 9.63 -19.24 0.31
C ARG A 50 9.54 -20.15 1.54
N TRP A 51 8.52 -21.00 1.60
CA TRP A 51 8.37 -21.99 2.67
C TRP A 51 9.43 -23.09 2.58
N ALA A 52 9.79 -23.52 1.38
CA ALA A 52 10.86 -24.49 1.18
C ALA A 52 12.22 -23.95 1.66
N GLU A 53 12.50 -22.66 1.43
CA GLU A 53 13.69 -21.98 1.95
C GLU A 53 13.66 -21.88 3.49
N LEU A 54 12.51 -21.51 4.08
CA LEU A 54 12.35 -21.43 5.53
C LEU A 54 12.58 -22.80 6.21
N LEU A 55 11.94 -23.86 5.70
CA LEU A 55 12.06 -25.22 6.24
C LEU A 55 13.46 -25.83 6.07
N ALA A 56 14.23 -25.38 5.07
CA ALA A 56 15.62 -25.77 4.88
C ALA A 56 16.60 -25.02 5.80
N GLY A 57 16.17 -23.90 6.39
CA GLY A 57 16.98 -23.02 7.23
C GLY A 57 16.69 -23.15 8.72
N SER A 58 17.01 -22.09 9.48
CA SER A 58 16.63 -21.96 10.89
C SER A 58 15.19 -21.44 10.98
N HIS A 59 14.36 -22.12 11.75
CA HIS A 59 12.94 -21.80 11.85
C HIS A 59 12.40 -22.07 13.28
N PRO A 60 11.27 -21.44 13.67
CA PRO A 60 10.53 -21.81 14.89
C PRO A 60 10.03 -23.26 14.88
N SER A 61 9.36 -23.71 15.94
CA SER A 61 8.74 -25.04 15.96
C SER A 61 7.83 -25.27 14.73
N LEU A 62 7.87 -26.48 14.15
CA LEU A 62 7.00 -26.84 13.03
C LEU A 62 5.52 -26.75 13.40
N VAL A 63 5.19 -27.07 14.65
CA VAL A 63 3.82 -27.00 15.17
C VAL A 63 3.34 -25.55 15.18
N ASP A 64 4.17 -24.60 15.63
CA ASP A 64 3.84 -23.17 15.65
C ASP A 64 3.67 -22.61 14.23
N LEU A 65 4.55 -23.01 13.30
CA LEU A 65 4.47 -22.63 11.90
C LEU A 65 3.17 -23.14 11.25
N CYS A 66 2.87 -24.42 11.42
CA CYS A 66 1.67 -25.06 10.86
C CYS A 66 0.39 -24.47 11.47
N PHE A 67 0.35 -24.29 12.80
CA PHE A 67 -0.75 -23.64 13.50
C PHE A 67 -1.00 -22.22 12.99
N THR A 68 0.06 -21.42 12.88
CA THR A 68 -0.06 -20.04 12.39
C THR A 68 -0.54 -20.02 10.94
N ALA A 69 -0.05 -20.91 10.09
CA ALA A 69 -0.48 -21.01 8.69
C ALA A 69 -1.95 -21.45 8.57
N ALA A 70 -2.39 -22.38 9.42
CA ALA A 70 -3.76 -22.90 9.42
C ALA A 70 -4.78 -21.89 9.97
N HIS A 71 -4.47 -21.20 11.06
CA HIS A 71 -5.46 -20.45 11.84
C HIS A 71 -5.28 -18.93 11.81
N ARG A 72 -4.09 -18.45 11.44
CA ARG A 72 -3.72 -17.02 11.50
C ARG A 72 -3.44 -16.45 10.11
N ARG A 73 -3.86 -17.14 9.05
CA ARG A 73 -3.76 -16.70 7.65
C ARG A 73 -5.11 -16.83 6.93
N SER A 74 -5.27 -16.02 5.88
CA SER A 74 -6.43 -16.12 5.00
C SER A 74 -6.33 -17.35 4.11
N HIS A 75 -7.42 -18.11 3.97
CA HIS A 75 -7.49 -19.27 3.06
C HIS A 75 -8.07 -18.87 1.69
N HIS A 76 -7.22 -18.86 0.68
CA HIS A 76 -7.55 -18.46 -0.69
C HIS A 76 -7.91 -19.66 -1.60
N PRO A 77 -8.38 -19.42 -2.84
CA PRO A 77 -8.86 -20.49 -3.71
C PRO A 77 -7.83 -21.49 -4.21
N TRP A 78 -6.59 -21.08 -4.49
CA TRP A 78 -5.52 -22.03 -4.76
C TRP A 78 -4.93 -22.50 -3.45
N ARG A 79 -4.88 -23.81 -3.23
CA ARG A 79 -4.46 -24.42 -1.98
C ARG A 79 -3.48 -25.56 -2.23
N LEU A 80 -2.66 -25.80 -1.21
CA LEU A 80 -1.71 -26.89 -1.14
C LEU A 80 -1.59 -27.31 0.33
N ALA A 81 -1.38 -28.60 0.58
CA ALA A 81 -1.15 -29.12 1.91
C ALA A 81 -0.04 -30.17 1.90
N ALA A 82 0.75 -30.23 2.96
CA ALA A 82 1.79 -31.23 3.18
C ALA A 82 1.94 -31.49 4.68
N ALA A 83 2.20 -32.73 5.05
CA ALA A 83 2.45 -33.13 6.45
C ALA A 83 3.83 -33.76 6.59
N GLY A 84 4.42 -33.72 7.78
CA GLY A 84 5.67 -34.40 8.07
C GLY A 84 6.05 -34.28 9.55
N ASP A 85 6.69 -35.31 10.09
CA ASP A 85 7.09 -35.35 11.50
C ASP A 85 8.30 -34.47 11.80
N ASP A 86 9.12 -34.23 10.78
CA ASP A 86 10.25 -33.30 10.84
C ASP A 86 10.28 -32.37 9.62
N SER A 87 11.18 -31.38 9.67
CA SER A 87 11.25 -30.32 8.65
C SER A 87 11.71 -30.86 7.30
N ARG A 88 12.48 -31.95 7.28
CA ARG A 88 12.97 -32.58 6.06
C ARG A 88 11.86 -33.35 5.36
N GLU A 89 11.11 -34.17 6.10
CA GLU A 89 9.96 -34.91 5.59
C GLU A 89 8.88 -33.93 5.09
N LEU A 90 8.54 -32.92 5.89
CA LEU A 90 7.56 -31.89 5.51
C LEU A 90 8.00 -31.14 4.23
N LEU A 91 9.30 -30.82 4.10
CA LEU A 91 9.85 -30.18 2.91
C LEU A 91 9.77 -31.09 1.67
N GLU A 92 10.01 -32.38 1.83
CA GLU A 92 9.90 -33.36 0.73
C GLU A 92 8.46 -33.45 0.21
N HIS A 93 7.49 -33.58 1.13
CA HIS A 93 6.07 -33.60 0.78
C HIS A 93 5.58 -32.25 0.23
N LEU A 94 6.05 -31.12 0.78
CA LEU A 94 5.72 -29.78 0.28
C LEU A 94 6.13 -29.59 -1.19
N ARG A 95 7.28 -30.15 -1.59
CA ARG A 95 7.79 -30.03 -2.96
C ARG A 95 6.99 -30.84 -3.98
N THR A 96 6.44 -31.98 -3.58
CA THR A 96 5.70 -32.89 -4.44
C THR A 96 4.18 -32.69 -4.38
N ALA A 97 3.68 -31.98 -3.37
CA ALA A 97 2.27 -31.66 -3.23
C ALA A 97 1.74 -30.86 -4.43
N GLU A 98 0.60 -31.29 -4.96
CA GLU A 98 0.00 -30.70 -6.16
C GLU A 98 -0.91 -29.50 -5.82
N PRO A 99 -0.63 -28.30 -6.36
CA PRO A 99 -1.48 -27.13 -6.19
C PRO A 99 -2.88 -27.36 -6.77
N THR A 100 -3.90 -27.18 -5.95
CA THR A 100 -5.30 -27.41 -6.35
C THR A 100 -6.11 -26.13 -6.20
N ARG A 101 -6.95 -25.82 -7.19
CA ARG A 101 -7.92 -24.73 -7.09
C ARG A 101 -9.25 -25.28 -6.59
N ILE A 102 -9.81 -24.70 -5.53
CA ILE A 102 -11.14 -25.05 -5.05
C ILE A 102 -12.20 -24.78 -6.12
N GLY A 103 -13.14 -25.71 -6.25
CA GLY A 103 -14.30 -25.60 -7.12
C GLY A 103 -15.41 -24.71 -6.56
N ARG A 104 -16.56 -24.65 -7.26
CA ARG A 104 -17.78 -24.05 -6.71
C ARG A 104 -18.48 -25.08 -5.83
N GLY A 105 -18.45 -24.86 -4.52
CA GLY A 105 -19.02 -25.80 -3.53
C GLY A 105 -18.05 -26.92 -3.15
N ALA A 106 -18.37 -27.61 -2.04
CA ALA A 106 -17.58 -28.76 -1.59
C ALA A 106 -17.84 -29.96 -2.52
N PRO A 107 -16.80 -30.65 -2.99
CA PRO A 107 -16.97 -31.84 -3.83
C PRO A 107 -17.59 -32.99 -3.01
N PRO A 108 -18.48 -33.81 -3.61
CA PRO A 108 -18.95 -35.05 -2.99
C PRO A 108 -17.77 -35.97 -2.65
N LEU A 109 -17.90 -36.71 -1.55
CA LEU A 109 -16.89 -37.66 -1.09
C LEU A 109 -17.40 -39.09 -1.15
N VAL A 110 -16.60 -39.98 -1.71
CA VAL A 110 -16.85 -41.42 -1.70
C VAL A 110 -15.79 -42.11 -0.87
N PHE A 111 -16.22 -42.77 0.21
CA PHE A 111 -15.34 -43.67 0.93
C PHE A 111 -15.33 -45.04 0.25
N VAL A 112 -14.14 -45.46 -0.16
CA VAL A 112 -13.88 -46.73 -0.86
C VAL A 112 -13.22 -47.68 0.12
N PHE A 113 -13.91 -48.73 0.51
CA PHE A 113 -13.41 -49.70 1.48
C PHE A 113 -12.64 -50.81 0.75
N ALA A 114 -11.33 -50.85 0.96
CA ALA A 114 -10.43 -51.85 0.38
C ALA A 114 -10.84 -53.30 0.72
N GLY A 115 -10.44 -54.23 -0.16
CA GLY A 115 -10.56 -55.67 0.08
C GLY A 115 -9.30 -56.28 0.74
N GLN A 116 -9.31 -57.60 0.96
CA GLN A 116 -8.25 -58.33 1.68
C GLN A 116 -6.84 -58.23 1.06
N GLY A 117 -6.72 -57.98 -0.25
CA GLY A 117 -5.45 -58.08 -0.99
C GLY A 117 -4.34 -57.11 -0.56
N GLY A 118 -4.67 -56.05 0.20
CA GLY A 118 -3.73 -55.04 0.68
C GLY A 118 -3.22 -55.26 2.12
N VAL A 119 -3.69 -56.29 2.83
CA VAL A 119 -3.37 -56.52 4.25
C VAL A 119 -1.90 -56.92 4.43
N TRP A 120 -1.25 -56.38 5.46
CA TRP A 120 0.14 -56.69 5.83
C TRP A 120 0.33 -56.59 7.35
N GLN A 121 1.32 -57.33 7.89
CA GLN A 121 1.55 -57.43 9.33
C GLN A 121 2.07 -56.09 9.88
N GLY A 122 1.43 -55.57 10.94
CA GLY A 122 1.77 -54.28 11.53
C GLY A 122 0.95 -53.10 11.00
N MET A 123 0.04 -53.31 10.04
CA MET A 123 -0.84 -52.24 9.55
C MET A 123 -1.62 -51.59 10.70
N GLY A 124 -1.64 -50.25 10.75
CA GLY A 124 -2.40 -49.50 11.75
C GLY A 124 -1.82 -49.49 13.19
N LEU A 125 -0.74 -50.22 13.49
CA LEU A 125 -0.14 -50.22 14.84
C LEU A 125 0.42 -48.86 15.25
N ASP A 126 0.95 -48.09 14.29
CA ASP A 126 1.40 -46.72 14.53
C ASP A 126 0.23 -45.81 14.96
N LEU A 127 -0.94 -45.97 14.34
CA LEU A 127 -2.15 -45.22 14.72
C LEU A 127 -2.67 -45.62 16.10
N LEU A 128 -2.56 -46.90 16.47
CA LEU A 128 -2.87 -47.34 17.83
C LEU A 128 -2.02 -46.61 18.88
N ALA A 129 -0.76 -46.28 18.55
CA ALA A 129 0.13 -45.53 19.43
C ALA A 129 -0.11 -44.01 19.40
N SER A 130 -0.43 -43.45 18.24
CA SER A 130 -0.43 -42.00 18.00
C SER A 130 -1.80 -41.32 17.97
N ALA A 131 -2.90 -42.04 17.77
CA ALA A 131 -4.25 -41.48 17.64
C ALA A 131 -5.22 -42.10 18.68
N PRO A 132 -5.57 -41.37 19.77
CA PRO A 132 -6.43 -41.89 20.85
C PRO A 132 -7.80 -42.40 20.37
N GLU A 133 -8.42 -41.71 19.43
CA GLU A 133 -9.71 -42.08 18.84
C GLU A 133 -9.63 -43.38 18.03
N VAL A 134 -8.52 -43.60 17.31
CA VAL A 134 -8.26 -44.87 16.60
C VAL A 134 -8.00 -45.98 17.59
N ARG A 135 -7.23 -45.70 18.66
CA ARG A 135 -6.95 -46.67 19.72
C ARG A 135 -8.23 -47.20 20.35
N GLN A 136 -9.11 -46.31 20.77
CA GLN A 136 -10.37 -46.70 21.41
C GLN A 136 -11.19 -47.62 20.50
N VAL A 137 -11.33 -47.27 19.22
CA VAL A 137 -12.09 -48.08 18.26
C VAL A 137 -11.46 -49.46 18.04
N LEU A 138 -10.14 -49.53 17.90
CA LEU A 138 -9.45 -50.80 17.72
C LEU A 138 -9.60 -51.70 18.97
N GLU A 139 -9.47 -51.14 20.18
CA GLU A 139 -9.66 -51.88 21.43
C GLU A 139 -11.09 -52.36 21.61
N ASP A 140 -12.09 -51.53 21.27
CA ASP A 140 -13.51 -51.90 21.33
C ASP A 140 -13.84 -53.05 20.36
N ILE A 141 -13.35 -52.96 19.12
CA ILE A 141 -13.57 -54.01 18.11
C ILE A 141 -12.81 -55.28 18.50
N ASP A 142 -11.58 -55.17 19.02
CA ASP A 142 -10.81 -56.32 19.50
C ASP A 142 -11.55 -57.09 20.61
N GLY A 143 -12.10 -56.36 21.59
CA GLY A 143 -12.92 -56.92 22.65
C GLY A 143 -14.19 -57.59 22.12
N LEU A 144 -14.89 -56.96 21.17
CA LEU A 144 -16.06 -57.53 20.51
C LEU A 144 -15.73 -58.80 19.74
N VAL A 145 -14.71 -58.76 18.88
CA VAL A 145 -14.25 -59.90 18.08
C VAL A 145 -13.90 -61.09 18.97
N THR A 146 -13.16 -60.85 20.06
CA THR A 146 -12.77 -61.89 21.03
C THR A 146 -14.00 -62.47 21.73
N SER A 147 -14.95 -61.63 22.14
CA SER A 147 -16.20 -62.08 22.79
C SER A 147 -17.09 -62.94 21.87
N LEU A 148 -16.98 -62.73 20.55
CA LEU A 148 -17.71 -63.45 19.51
C LEU A 148 -17.00 -64.75 19.06
N GLY A 149 -15.88 -65.10 19.70
CA GLY A 149 -15.10 -66.31 19.40
C GLY A 149 -14.08 -66.14 18.27
N GLY A 150 -13.85 -64.92 17.82
CA GLY A 150 -12.70 -64.58 16.95
C GLY A 150 -11.40 -64.48 17.74
N SER A 151 -10.29 -64.36 17.03
CA SER A 151 -8.98 -64.07 17.64
C SER A 151 -8.77 -62.57 17.79
N SER A 152 -7.98 -62.18 18.80
CA SER A 152 -7.55 -60.79 19.02
C SER A 152 -6.98 -60.20 17.73
N VAL A 153 -7.59 -59.11 17.28
CA VAL A 153 -7.16 -58.29 16.15
C VAL A 153 -5.83 -57.63 16.45
N ILE A 154 -5.67 -57.09 17.66
CA ILE A 154 -4.44 -56.37 18.04
C ILE A 154 -3.25 -57.33 18.10
N ASP A 155 -3.44 -58.52 18.69
CA ASP A 155 -2.37 -59.53 18.74
C ASP A 155 -2.07 -60.07 17.34
N ALA A 156 -3.09 -60.24 16.50
CA ALA A 156 -2.89 -60.62 15.10
C ALA A 156 -2.06 -59.59 14.33
N LEU A 157 -2.29 -58.29 14.54
CA LEU A 157 -1.51 -57.22 13.91
C LEU A 157 -0.05 -57.17 14.40
N ARG A 158 0.20 -57.47 15.68
CA ARG A 158 1.55 -57.47 16.28
C ARG A 158 2.36 -58.70 15.89
N GLU A 159 1.80 -59.89 16.12
CA GLU A 159 2.56 -61.15 16.11
C GLU A 159 1.93 -62.25 15.24
N GLY A 160 0.70 -62.04 14.75
CA GLY A 160 -0.04 -63.03 13.96
C GLY A 160 0.27 -63.04 12.46
N ASP A 161 -0.12 -64.14 11.81
CA ASP A 161 -0.07 -64.28 10.35
C ASP A 161 -1.33 -63.67 9.71
N VAL A 162 -1.34 -62.35 9.53
CA VAL A 162 -2.45 -61.62 8.89
C VAL A 162 -2.64 -61.95 7.40
N SER A 163 -1.87 -62.89 6.82
CA SER A 163 -2.17 -63.46 5.50
C SER A 163 -3.30 -64.50 5.56
N ALA A 164 -3.53 -65.11 6.73
CA ALA A 164 -4.62 -66.04 6.93
C ALA A 164 -5.97 -65.32 7.03
N THR A 165 -7.00 -65.84 6.36
CA THR A 165 -8.29 -65.16 6.16
C THR A 165 -9.03 -64.90 7.48
N GLU A 166 -8.90 -65.82 8.44
CA GLU A 166 -9.44 -65.74 9.79
C GLU A 166 -8.91 -64.54 10.59
N PHE A 167 -7.69 -64.06 10.30
CA PHE A 167 -7.11 -62.87 10.93
C PHE A 167 -7.22 -61.64 10.02
N ALA A 168 -7.06 -61.81 8.71
CA ALA A 168 -7.02 -60.72 7.74
C ALA A 168 -8.33 -59.93 7.67
N GLN A 169 -9.49 -60.61 7.67
CA GLN A 169 -10.78 -59.96 7.50
C GLN A 169 -11.20 -59.13 8.73
N PRO A 170 -11.14 -59.66 9.97
CA PRO A 170 -11.42 -58.84 11.15
C PRO A 170 -10.44 -57.68 11.32
N ALA A 171 -9.15 -57.89 11.05
CA ALA A 171 -8.15 -56.84 11.16
C ALA A 171 -8.35 -55.71 10.13
N LEU A 172 -8.67 -56.05 8.88
CA LEU A 172 -8.99 -55.06 7.85
C LEU A 172 -10.26 -54.28 8.21
N PHE A 173 -11.31 -54.96 8.66
CA PHE A 173 -12.54 -54.34 9.11
C PHE A 173 -12.28 -53.35 10.26
N ALA A 174 -11.55 -53.78 11.29
CA ALA A 174 -11.22 -52.93 12.43
C ALA A 174 -10.45 -51.66 12.02
N LEU A 175 -9.44 -51.80 11.16
CA LEU A 175 -8.70 -50.67 10.63
C LEU A 175 -9.61 -49.71 9.83
N GLN A 176 -10.46 -50.23 8.95
CA GLN A 176 -11.37 -49.40 8.15
C GLN A 176 -12.37 -48.62 9.01
N VAL A 177 -12.94 -49.26 10.03
CA VAL A 177 -13.85 -48.62 11.00
C VAL A 177 -13.11 -47.52 11.79
N ALA A 178 -11.88 -47.78 12.20
CA ALA A 178 -11.05 -46.79 12.87
C ALA A 178 -10.71 -45.58 11.97
N LEU A 179 -10.41 -45.82 10.68
CA LEU A 179 -10.15 -44.77 9.70
C LEU A 179 -11.39 -43.88 9.46
N VAL A 180 -12.58 -44.48 9.32
CA VAL A 180 -13.83 -43.71 9.22
C VAL A 180 -14.02 -42.85 10.47
N THR A 181 -13.85 -43.44 11.65
CA THR A 181 -14.03 -42.72 12.92
C THR A 181 -13.05 -41.54 13.03
N TRP A 182 -11.79 -41.74 12.62
CA TRP A 182 -10.80 -40.67 12.59
C TRP A 182 -11.25 -39.51 11.68
N PHE A 183 -11.71 -39.80 10.46
CA PHE A 183 -12.23 -38.76 9.56
C PHE A 183 -13.46 -38.05 10.13
N GLU A 184 -14.39 -38.78 10.74
CA GLU A 184 -15.60 -38.21 11.34
C GLU A 184 -15.29 -37.25 12.49
N VAL A 185 -14.32 -37.60 13.35
CA VAL A 185 -13.83 -36.75 14.44
C VAL A 185 -13.27 -35.43 13.91
N HIS A 186 -12.68 -35.44 12.71
CA HIS A 186 -12.15 -34.27 12.00
C HIS A 186 -13.19 -33.60 11.07
N GLY A 187 -14.47 -33.93 11.22
CA GLY A 187 -15.58 -33.31 10.47
C GLY A 187 -15.72 -33.78 9.01
N ILE A 188 -14.99 -34.81 8.60
CA ILE A 188 -15.00 -35.34 7.23
C ILE A 188 -15.99 -36.52 7.17
N ARG A 189 -17.03 -36.37 6.36
CA ARG A 189 -18.09 -37.38 6.18
C ARG A 189 -18.28 -37.74 4.71
N PRO A 190 -18.56 -39.01 4.37
CA PRO A 190 -18.83 -39.42 3.00
C PRO A 190 -20.21 -38.97 2.53
N THR A 191 -20.32 -38.69 1.24
CA THR A 191 -21.58 -38.54 0.50
C THR A 191 -22.10 -39.88 -0.01
N ALA A 192 -21.20 -40.84 -0.27
CA ALA A 192 -21.54 -42.22 -0.58
C ALA A 192 -20.42 -43.19 -0.13
N VAL A 193 -20.75 -44.47 -0.04
CA VAL A 193 -19.78 -45.53 0.27
C VAL A 193 -19.82 -46.65 -0.76
N VAL A 194 -18.68 -47.31 -0.96
CA VAL A 194 -18.56 -48.53 -1.77
C VAL A 194 -17.47 -49.40 -1.17
N GLY A 195 -17.65 -50.72 -1.12
CA GLY A 195 -16.66 -51.64 -0.58
C GLY A 195 -16.30 -52.74 -1.56
N HIS A 196 -15.05 -53.21 -1.53
CA HIS A 196 -14.60 -54.34 -2.35
C HIS A 196 -14.67 -55.65 -1.55
N SER A 197 -15.54 -56.57 -1.95
CA SER A 197 -15.69 -57.88 -1.29
C SER A 197 -15.99 -57.74 0.22
N VAL A 198 -15.07 -58.16 1.09
CA VAL A 198 -15.17 -58.02 2.56
C VAL A 198 -15.23 -56.56 3.02
N GLY A 199 -14.65 -55.62 2.25
CA GLY A 199 -14.73 -54.19 2.55
C GLY A 199 -16.15 -53.65 2.56
N GLU A 200 -17.12 -54.34 1.93
CA GLU A 200 -18.53 -53.96 2.05
C GLU A 200 -19.07 -54.06 3.47
N LEU A 201 -18.51 -54.89 4.36
CA LEU A 201 -18.94 -54.95 5.77
C LEU A 201 -18.65 -53.64 6.48
N ALA A 202 -17.45 -53.08 6.27
CA ALA A 202 -17.11 -51.77 6.81
C ALA A 202 -17.93 -50.65 6.14
N ALA A 203 -18.20 -50.75 4.83
CA ALA A 203 -19.09 -49.81 4.13
C ALA A 203 -20.53 -49.85 4.68
N ALA A 204 -21.07 -51.05 4.96
CA ALA A 204 -22.39 -51.24 5.53
C ALA A 204 -22.54 -50.64 6.93
N TRP A 205 -21.49 -50.76 7.75
CA TRP A 205 -21.45 -50.07 9.04
C TRP A 205 -21.35 -48.54 8.85
N ALA A 206 -20.43 -48.08 8.01
CA ALA A 206 -20.15 -46.65 7.82
C ALA A 206 -21.33 -45.87 7.21
N CYS A 207 -22.22 -46.53 6.46
CA CYS A 207 -23.44 -45.90 5.94
C CYS A 207 -24.64 -46.01 6.88
N GLY A 208 -24.46 -46.55 8.09
CA GLY A 208 -25.51 -46.73 9.08
C GLY A 208 -26.46 -47.88 8.78
N ALA A 209 -26.16 -48.75 7.81
CA ALA A 209 -27.01 -49.89 7.44
C ALA A 209 -26.86 -51.12 8.34
N MET A 210 -25.84 -51.13 9.20
CA MET A 210 -25.55 -52.22 10.13
C MET A 210 -24.92 -51.71 11.44
N PRO A 211 -25.47 -52.08 12.61
CA PRO A 211 -24.84 -51.79 13.90
C PRO A 211 -23.42 -52.41 14.02
N LEU A 212 -22.53 -51.77 14.78
CA LEU A 212 -21.13 -52.23 14.93
C LEU A 212 -21.03 -53.68 15.43
N TYR A 213 -21.80 -54.02 16.47
CA TYR A 213 -21.85 -55.39 17.01
C TYR A 213 -22.20 -56.41 15.93
N GLU A 214 -23.18 -56.08 15.08
CA GLU A 214 -23.67 -56.97 14.04
C GLU A 214 -22.64 -57.13 12.91
N ALA A 215 -21.97 -56.05 12.53
CA ALA A 215 -20.86 -56.08 11.58
C ALA A 215 -19.68 -56.92 12.11
N CYS A 216 -19.31 -56.77 13.39
CA CYS A 216 -18.30 -57.61 14.05
C CYS A 216 -18.71 -59.09 14.05
N ARG A 217 -19.96 -59.40 14.41
CA ARG A 217 -20.50 -60.78 14.42
C ARG A 217 -20.39 -61.41 13.04
N LEU A 218 -20.75 -60.66 12.00
CA LEU A 218 -20.73 -61.14 10.64
C LEU A 218 -19.32 -61.27 10.06
N VAL A 219 -18.40 -60.33 10.33
CA VAL A 219 -17.01 -60.44 9.85
C VAL A 219 -16.29 -61.63 10.49
N VAL A 220 -16.49 -61.87 11.79
CA VAL A 220 -15.91 -63.04 12.49
C VAL A 220 -16.47 -64.34 11.92
N ALA A 221 -17.79 -64.42 11.77
CA ALA A 221 -18.47 -65.57 11.19
C ALA A 221 -17.99 -65.87 9.76
N ARG A 222 -17.93 -64.82 8.92
CA ARG A 222 -17.47 -64.89 7.53
C ARG A 222 -16.01 -65.35 7.46
N ALA A 223 -15.13 -64.73 8.24
CA ALA A 223 -13.72 -65.07 8.27
C ALA A 223 -13.49 -66.54 8.64
N ALA A 224 -14.20 -67.03 9.67
CA ALA A 224 -14.11 -68.41 10.12
C ALA A 224 -14.58 -69.43 9.06
N VAL A 225 -15.70 -69.17 8.37
CA VAL A 225 -16.18 -70.09 7.33
C VAL A 225 -15.32 -70.03 6.06
N MET A 226 -14.80 -68.85 5.70
CA MET A 226 -13.94 -68.67 4.54
C MET A 226 -12.55 -69.29 4.75
N ALA A 227 -12.03 -69.28 5.99
CA ALA A 227 -10.78 -69.97 6.35
C ALA A 227 -10.83 -71.48 6.01
N THR A 228 -12.02 -72.09 6.06
CA THR A 228 -12.19 -73.52 5.70
C THR A 228 -12.01 -73.82 4.21
N LEU A 229 -11.87 -72.79 3.38
CA LEU A 229 -11.59 -72.90 1.94
C LEU A 229 -10.09 -72.93 1.62
N ARG A 230 -9.21 -72.90 2.63
CA ARG A 230 -7.76 -72.96 2.41
C ARG A 230 -7.40 -74.21 1.59
N GLY A 231 -6.63 -74.01 0.51
CA GLY A 231 -6.27 -75.06 -0.44
C GLY A 231 -7.36 -75.44 -1.45
N SER A 232 -8.50 -74.74 -1.49
CA SER A 232 -9.58 -74.99 -2.46
C SER A 232 -9.22 -74.59 -3.90
N GLY A 233 -8.20 -73.73 -4.08
CA GLY A 233 -7.77 -73.25 -5.38
C GLY A 233 -6.85 -72.04 -5.27
N ALA A 234 -6.89 -71.19 -6.28
CA ALA A 234 -6.12 -69.96 -6.33
C ALA A 234 -6.94 -68.85 -7.03
N MET A 235 -6.39 -67.64 -7.03
CA MET A 235 -6.95 -66.51 -7.78
C MET A 235 -5.87 -65.87 -8.66
N LEU A 236 -6.25 -65.47 -9.88
CA LEU A 236 -5.37 -64.92 -10.90
C LEU A 236 -5.89 -63.55 -11.36
N ALA A 237 -5.14 -62.49 -11.09
CA ALA A 237 -5.41 -61.16 -11.62
C ALA A 237 -4.93 -61.08 -13.07
N VAL A 238 -5.79 -60.61 -13.98
CA VAL A 238 -5.54 -60.61 -15.42
C VAL A 238 -5.87 -59.25 -16.06
N GLY A 239 -5.06 -58.86 -17.05
CA GLY A 239 -5.22 -57.64 -17.84
C GLY A 239 -6.22 -57.82 -18.98
N LEU A 240 -7.42 -58.29 -18.66
CA LEU A 240 -8.49 -58.59 -19.61
C LEU A 240 -9.72 -57.72 -19.31
N SER A 241 -10.45 -57.34 -20.35
CA SER A 241 -11.81 -56.84 -20.21
C SER A 241 -12.79 -57.94 -19.83
N PHE A 242 -13.98 -57.57 -19.36
CA PHE A 242 -15.02 -58.55 -19.00
C PHE A 242 -15.37 -59.49 -20.16
N ALA A 243 -15.61 -58.94 -21.35
CA ALA A 243 -15.94 -59.74 -22.54
C ALA A 243 -14.83 -60.74 -22.93
N GLU A 244 -13.57 -60.39 -22.70
CA GLU A 244 -12.45 -61.30 -22.94
C GLU A 244 -12.30 -62.35 -21.85
N VAL A 245 -12.50 -61.97 -20.58
CA VAL A 245 -12.32 -62.89 -19.45
C VAL A 245 -13.40 -63.98 -19.42
N GLU A 246 -14.60 -63.69 -19.94
CA GLU A 246 -15.70 -64.65 -20.06
C GLU A 246 -15.30 -65.89 -20.88
N ALA A 247 -14.47 -65.73 -21.91
CA ALA A 247 -13.98 -66.84 -22.72
C ALA A 247 -13.12 -67.84 -21.91
N HIS A 248 -12.46 -67.36 -20.85
CA HIS A 248 -11.63 -68.16 -19.94
C HIS A 248 -12.37 -68.64 -18.69
N ALA A 249 -13.53 -68.04 -18.38
CA ALA A 249 -14.32 -68.34 -17.18
C ALA A 249 -15.29 -69.53 -17.36
N GLN A 250 -14.76 -70.65 -17.87
CA GLN A 250 -15.52 -71.90 -17.96
C GLN A 250 -15.20 -72.81 -16.77
N ALA A 251 -16.21 -73.54 -16.28
CA ALA A 251 -16.05 -74.47 -15.17
C ALA A 251 -14.81 -75.38 -15.38
N PRO A 252 -13.87 -75.46 -14.42
CA PRO A 252 -13.99 -75.05 -13.01
C PRO A 252 -13.47 -73.64 -12.67
N ILE A 253 -13.24 -72.77 -13.65
CA ILE A 253 -12.82 -71.36 -13.46
C ILE A 253 -14.05 -70.45 -13.43
N SER A 254 -14.03 -69.42 -12.60
CA SER A 254 -15.08 -68.38 -12.51
C SER A 254 -14.45 -66.99 -12.47
N VAL A 255 -15.21 -65.98 -12.91
CA VAL A 255 -14.83 -64.58 -12.69
C VAL A 255 -15.11 -64.25 -11.23
N ALA A 256 -14.08 -63.86 -10.48
CA ALA A 256 -14.20 -63.49 -9.08
C ALA A 256 -14.38 -61.98 -8.88
N ALA A 257 -13.80 -61.15 -9.73
CA ALA A 257 -13.94 -59.70 -9.66
C ALA A 257 -13.74 -59.02 -11.02
N VAL A 258 -14.48 -57.95 -11.24
CA VAL A 258 -14.32 -56.99 -12.34
C VAL A 258 -13.98 -55.65 -11.69
N ASN A 259 -12.69 -55.35 -11.57
CA ASN A 259 -12.19 -54.18 -10.84
C ASN A 259 -12.17 -52.93 -11.71
N GLY A 260 -11.96 -53.08 -13.02
CA GLY A 260 -11.98 -51.97 -13.97
C GLY A 260 -12.06 -52.47 -15.42
N PRO A 261 -12.00 -51.56 -16.41
CA PRO A 261 -12.24 -51.88 -17.82
C PRO A 261 -11.36 -52.99 -18.39
N THR A 262 -10.14 -53.12 -17.88
CA THR A 262 -9.14 -54.12 -18.29
C THR A 262 -8.50 -54.82 -17.08
N SER A 263 -9.19 -54.85 -15.94
CA SER A 263 -8.69 -55.43 -14.69
C SER A 263 -9.72 -56.39 -14.11
N CYS A 264 -9.50 -57.70 -14.33
CA CYS A 264 -10.36 -58.76 -13.84
C CYS A 264 -9.58 -59.75 -12.97
N VAL A 265 -10.29 -60.53 -12.15
CA VAL A 265 -9.72 -61.62 -11.35
C VAL A 265 -10.49 -62.90 -11.64
N LEU A 266 -9.77 -63.98 -11.94
CA LEU A 266 -10.30 -65.32 -12.09
C LEU A 266 -10.04 -66.13 -10.81
N ALA A 267 -10.95 -67.04 -10.46
CA ALA A 267 -10.80 -67.96 -9.33
C ALA A 267 -11.12 -69.40 -9.76
N GLY A 268 -10.38 -70.36 -9.20
CA GLY A 268 -10.58 -71.78 -9.52
C GLY A 268 -9.37 -72.65 -9.14
N PRO A 269 -9.35 -73.92 -9.58
CA PRO A 269 -8.23 -74.82 -9.32
C PRO A 269 -6.91 -74.28 -9.89
N HIS A 270 -5.84 -74.35 -9.10
CA HIS A 270 -4.52 -73.80 -9.48
C HIS A 270 -4.03 -74.30 -10.85
N ALA A 271 -4.14 -75.60 -11.13
CA ALA A 271 -3.72 -76.18 -12.41
C ALA A 271 -4.53 -75.69 -13.62
N ALA A 272 -5.80 -75.29 -13.42
CA ALA A 272 -6.62 -74.72 -14.48
C ALA A 272 -6.20 -73.26 -14.75
N LEU A 273 -6.01 -72.48 -13.69
CA LEU A 273 -5.56 -71.09 -13.80
C LEU A 273 -4.12 -70.97 -14.34
N GLU A 274 -3.23 -71.91 -14.05
CA GLU A 274 -1.86 -71.90 -14.57
C GLU A 274 -1.80 -72.03 -16.10
N ARG A 275 -2.76 -72.75 -16.70
CA ARG A 275 -2.90 -72.82 -18.17
C ARG A 275 -3.28 -71.46 -18.75
N VAL A 276 -4.27 -70.79 -18.16
CA VAL A 276 -4.69 -69.43 -18.55
C VAL A 276 -3.53 -68.44 -18.35
N ARG A 277 -2.83 -68.51 -17.21
CA ARG A 277 -1.66 -67.66 -16.95
C ARG A 277 -0.56 -67.86 -17.99
N SER A 278 -0.24 -69.10 -18.33
CA SER A 278 0.80 -69.42 -19.33
C SER A 278 0.42 -68.95 -20.73
N GLU A 279 -0.85 -69.09 -21.10
CA GLU A 279 -1.40 -68.59 -22.37
C GLU A 279 -1.29 -67.05 -22.45
N LEU A 280 -1.80 -66.35 -21.41
CA LEU A 280 -1.79 -64.89 -21.37
C LEU A 280 -0.37 -64.32 -21.32
N THR A 281 0.51 -64.89 -20.49
CA THR A 281 1.91 -64.45 -20.40
C THR A 281 2.68 -64.75 -21.69
N GLY A 282 2.41 -65.88 -22.35
CA GLY A 282 2.96 -66.20 -23.66
C GLY A 282 2.50 -65.23 -24.76
N ALA A 283 1.30 -64.65 -24.62
CA ALA A 283 0.78 -63.58 -25.48
C ALA A 283 1.20 -62.16 -25.03
N GLY A 284 2.08 -62.03 -24.03
CA GLY A 284 2.54 -60.73 -23.52
C GLY A 284 1.50 -59.96 -22.71
N ARG A 285 0.42 -60.61 -22.25
CA ARG A 285 -0.65 -60.00 -21.45
C ARG A 285 -0.38 -60.17 -19.95
N PHE A 286 -0.84 -59.20 -19.16
CA PHE A 286 -0.72 -59.24 -17.70
C PHE A 286 -1.53 -60.41 -17.12
N ALA A 287 -0.86 -61.29 -16.38
CA ALA A 287 -1.50 -62.34 -15.59
C ALA A 287 -0.61 -62.65 -14.37
N ARG A 288 -1.07 -62.29 -13.17
CA ARG A 288 -0.31 -62.44 -11.92
C ARG A 288 -1.15 -63.13 -10.86
N TRP A 289 -0.52 -64.04 -10.12
CA TRP A 289 -1.15 -64.64 -8.95
C TRP A 289 -1.52 -63.59 -7.91
N VAL A 290 -2.71 -63.72 -7.36
CA VAL A 290 -3.09 -63.05 -6.12
C VAL A 290 -2.54 -63.91 -4.98
N THR A 291 -1.92 -63.30 -3.96
CA THR A 291 -1.34 -64.01 -2.82
C THR A 291 -2.42 -64.60 -1.93
N THR A 292 -3.00 -65.72 -2.37
CA THR A 292 -4.10 -66.43 -1.70
C THR A 292 -4.16 -67.87 -2.23
N ASP A 293 -4.32 -68.84 -1.33
CA ASP A 293 -4.56 -70.26 -1.63
C ASP A 293 -6.07 -70.61 -1.53
N TYR A 294 -6.92 -69.60 -1.72
CA TYR A 294 -8.37 -69.70 -1.66
C TYR A 294 -8.97 -69.32 -3.03
N ALA A 295 -10.05 -70.00 -3.45
CA ALA A 295 -10.82 -69.62 -4.63
C ALA A 295 -12.10 -68.85 -4.25
N PHE A 296 -11.96 -67.61 -3.77
CA PHE A 296 -13.11 -66.76 -3.42
C PHE A 296 -13.98 -66.40 -4.63
N HIS A 297 -15.26 -66.09 -4.39
CA HIS A 297 -16.21 -65.69 -5.44
C HIS A 297 -16.32 -66.73 -6.57
N SER A 298 -16.29 -68.01 -6.17
CA SER A 298 -16.36 -69.16 -7.07
C SER A 298 -17.24 -70.26 -6.46
N PRO A 299 -17.63 -71.29 -7.23
CA PRO A 299 -18.39 -72.42 -6.70
C PRO A 299 -17.77 -73.10 -5.45
N ALA A 300 -16.46 -72.94 -5.21
CA ALA A 300 -15.78 -73.44 -4.01
C ALA A 300 -16.38 -72.89 -2.70
N VAL A 301 -16.96 -71.69 -2.70
CA VAL A 301 -17.52 -71.05 -1.50
C VAL A 301 -18.89 -71.61 -1.08
N THR A 302 -19.48 -72.53 -1.86
CA THR A 302 -20.84 -73.06 -1.61
C THR A 302 -20.95 -73.71 -0.22
N ALA A 303 -19.96 -74.52 0.16
CA ALA A 303 -19.94 -75.17 1.48
C ALA A 303 -19.79 -74.15 2.62
N ALA A 304 -18.95 -73.13 2.44
CA ALA A 304 -18.79 -72.04 3.39
C ALA A 304 -20.07 -71.21 3.54
N SER A 305 -20.80 -70.98 2.44
CA SER A 305 -22.07 -70.25 2.42
C SER A 305 -23.15 -70.95 3.26
N LEU A 306 -23.26 -72.29 3.15
CA LEU A 306 -24.16 -73.08 3.97
C LEU A 306 -23.79 -73.05 5.45
N ARG A 307 -22.49 -73.03 5.77
CA ARG A 307 -22.01 -72.89 7.16
C ARG A 307 -22.31 -71.51 7.72
N LEU A 308 -22.12 -70.45 6.94
CA LEU A 308 -22.44 -69.08 7.35
C LEU A 308 -23.92 -68.96 7.69
N HIS A 309 -24.78 -69.52 6.85
CA HIS A 309 -26.21 -69.55 7.08
C HIS A 309 -26.58 -70.19 8.43
N LYS A 310 -25.95 -71.33 8.76
CA LYS A 310 -26.15 -72.04 10.03
C LYS A 310 -25.60 -71.28 11.24
N LEU A 311 -24.48 -70.58 11.08
CA LEU A 311 -23.79 -69.90 12.18
C LEU A 311 -24.49 -68.58 12.56
N VAL A 312 -24.88 -67.80 11.56
CA VAL A 312 -25.40 -66.42 11.76
C VAL A 312 -26.91 -66.39 11.93
N GLY A 313 -27.64 -67.24 11.20
CA GLY A 313 -29.11 -67.31 11.24
C GLY A 313 -29.82 -66.14 10.56
N SER A 314 -29.69 -64.94 11.12
CA SER A 314 -30.24 -63.68 10.59
C SER A 314 -29.27 -62.54 10.80
N VAL A 315 -29.31 -61.54 9.92
CA VAL A 315 -28.53 -60.31 10.04
C VAL A 315 -29.46 -59.14 10.34
N GLU A 316 -29.14 -58.37 11.38
CA GLU A 316 -29.87 -57.14 11.68
C GLU A 316 -29.45 -56.01 10.73
N CYS A 317 -30.44 -55.29 10.20
CA CYS A 317 -30.20 -54.18 9.27
C CYS A 317 -30.99 -52.95 9.70
N THR A 318 -30.38 -51.79 9.47
CA THR A 318 -30.97 -50.47 9.67
C THR A 318 -31.09 -49.75 8.33
N PRO A 319 -31.97 -48.74 8.19
CA PRO A 319 -32.00 -47.90 7.01
C PRO A 319 -30.68 -47.15 6.83
N ASN A 320 -30.19 -47.05 5.59
CA ASN A 320 -28.95 -46.34 5.29
C ASN A 320 -29.11 -44.84 5.56
N GLU A 321 -28.16 -44.24 6.27
CA GLU A 321 -28.02 -42.79 6.43
C GLU A 321 -27.29 -42.17 5.23
N VAL A 322 -26.37 -42.94 4.63
CA VAL A 322 -25.57 -42.55 3.47
C VAL A 322 -25.79 -43.56 2.33
N PRO A 323 -25.91 -43.14 1.05
CA PRO A 323 -25.99 -44.05 -0.09
C PRO A 323 -24.85 -45.08 -0.12
N MET A 324 -25.19 -46.36 -0.25
CA MET A 324 -24.22 -47.45 -0.45
C MET A 324 -24.35 -48.02 -1.86
N TYR A 325 -23.26 -48.00 -2.63
CA TYR A 325 -23.18 -48.67 -3.92
C TYR A 325 -22.65 -50.08 -3.69
N SER A 326 -23.47 -51.07 -4.07
CA SER A 326 -23.14 -52.47 -3.91
C SER A 326 -22.29 -52.96 -5.08
N THR A 327 -21.20 -53.64 -4.79
CA THR A 327 -20.41 -54.36 -5.80
C THR A 327 -20.97 -55.75 -6.08
N VAL A 328 -21.97 -56.20 -5.33
CA VAL A 328 -22.76 -57.40 -5.69
C VAL A 328 -23.77 -57.04 -6.78
N ASP A 329 -24.50 -55.94 -6.59
CA ASP A 329 -25.53 -55.49 -7.53
C ASP A 329 -24.93 -54.70 -8.71
N GLY A 330 -23.76 -54.07 -8.52
CA GLY A 330 -23.09 -53.20 -9.49
C GLY A 330 -23.73 -51.81 -9.61
N THR A 331 -24.50 -51.39 -8.61
CA THR A 331 -25.28 -50.14 -8.62
C THR A 331 -25.66 -49.72 -7.19
N LEU A 332 -26.41 -48.62 -7.04
CA LEU A 332 -26.96 -48.16 -5.76
C LEU A 332 -27.82 -49.24 -5.10
N ARG A 333 -27.53 -49.58 -3.85
CA ARG A 333 -28.23 -50.64 -3.11
C ARG A 333 -29.60 -50.16 -2.63
N ALA A 334 -30.66 -50.78 -3.17
CA ALA A 334 -32.05 -50.49 -2.78
C ALA A 334 -32.65 -51.46 -1.73
N GLY A 335 -32.11 -52.68 -1.60
CA GLY A 335 -32.63 -53.71 -0.70
C GLY A 335 -31.85 -53.86 0.61
N PRO A 336 -32.36 -54.60 1.61
CA PRO A 336 -31.68 -54.78 2.90
C PRO A 336 -30.36 -55.56 2.73
N LEU A 337 -29.40 -55.32 3.63
CA LEU A 337 -28.12 -56.04 3.70
C LEU A 337 -28.25 -57.31 4.55
N ASP A 338 -29.26 -58.12 4.24
CA ASP A 338 -29.60 -59.34 4.98
C ASP A 338 -28.59 -60.47 4.77
N LEU A 339 -28.77 -61.59 5.48
CA LEU A 339 -27.88 -62.74 5.35
C LEU A 339 -27.81 -63.30 3.90
N ALA A 340 -28.91 -63.20 3.14
CA ALA A 340 -28.94 -63.63 1.75
C ALA A 340 -28.05 -62.74 0.87
N TYR A 341 -28.01 -61.43 1.14
CA TYR A 341 -27.06 -60.51 0.53
C TYR A 341 -25.61 -60.91 0.83
N TRP A 342 -25.27 -61.19 2.08
CA TRP A 342 -23.88 -61.53 2.45
C TRP A 342 -23.41 -62.88 1.92
N ILE A 343 -24.32 -63.83 1.76
CA ILE A 343 -24.05 -65.08 1.04
C ILE A 343 -23.75 -64.79 -0.44
N ARG A 344 -24.53 -63.92 -1.10
CA ARG A 344 -24.23 -63.48 -2.48
C ARG A 344 -22.91 -62.73 -2.56
N ASN A 345 -22.63 -61.81 -1.64
CA ASN A 345 -21.37 -61.07 -1.57
C ASN A 345 -20.14 -62.00 -1.47
N MET A 346 -20.26 -63.16 -0.83
CA MET A 346 -19.16 -64.14 -0.73
C MET A 346 -19.05 -65.07 -1.95
N ALA A 347 -20.13 -65.22 -2.71
CA ALA A 347 -20.28 -66.24 -3.74
C ALA A 347 -20.25 -65.71 -5.18
N GLN A 348 -20.75 -64.50 -5.39
CA GLN A 348 -20.89 -63.89 -6.71
C GLN A 348 -19.66 -63.02 -7.05
N PRO A 349 -19.41 -62.77 -8.35
CA PRO A 349 -18.33 -61.89 -8.77
C PRO A 349 -18.49 -60.47 -8.18
N VAL A 350 -17.38 -59.86 -7.76
CA VAL A 350 -17.34 -58.46 -7.31
C VAL A 350 -17.38 -57.53 -8.54
N ARG A 351 -18.51 -56.87 -8.77
CA ARG A 351 -18.77 -55.92 -9.87
C ARG A 351 -18.35 -54.50 -9.49
N PHE A 352 -17.10 -54.33 -9.10
CA PHE A 352 -16.57 -53.05 -8.62
C PHE A 352 -16.55 -51.96 -9.71
N ALA A 353 -16.16 -52.32 -10.95
CA ALA A 353 -16.18 -51.40 -12.08
C ALA A 353 -17.58 -50.81 -12.34
N ASP A 354 -18.61 -51.65 -12.28
CA ASP A 354 -20.01 -51.23 -12.49
C ASP A 354 -20.47 -50.28 -11.38
N ALA A 355 -20.13 -50.58 -10.12
CA ALA A 355 -20.47 -49.71 -8.98
C ALA A 355 -19.77 -48.33 -9.09
N ILE A 356 -18.50 -48.28 -9.51
CA ILE A 356 -17.79 -47.01 -9.76
C ILE A 356 -18.40 -46.26 -10.94
N ALA A 357 -18.82 -46.95 -12.00
CA ALA A 357 -19.53 -46.34 -13.12
C ALA A 357 -20.84 -45.69 -12.67
N ALA A 358 -21.66 -46.41 -11.89
CA ALA A 358 -22.91 -45.89 -11.34
C ALA A 358 -22.69 -44.65 -10.46
N ILE A 359 -21.64 -44.66 -9.61
CA ILE A 359 -21.27 -43.48 -8.82
C ILE A 359 -20.91 -42.30 -9.74
N ALA A 360 -20.14 -42.53 -10.80
CA ALA A 360 -19.71 -41.47 -11.72
C ALA A 360 -20.87 -40.87 -12.55
N GLU A 361 -21.93 -41.66 -12.79
CA GLU A 361 -23.19 -41.19 -13.38
C GLU A 361 -23.96 -40.29 -12.40
N ASP A 362 -23.93 -40.64 -11.11
CA ASP A 362 -24.69 -39.93 -10.06
C ASP A 362 -23.95 -38.69 -9.50
N MET A 363 -22.61 -38.68 -9.48
CA MET A 363 -21.81 -37.60 -8.88
C MET A 363 -20.37 -37.46 -9.40
N ASP A 364 -19.87 -36.22 -9.45
CA ASP A 364 -18.44 -35.92 -9.68
C ASP A 364 -17.68 -35.85 -8.34
N ALA A 365 -17.30 -37.02 -7.82
CA ALA A 365 -16.76 -37.15 -6.47
C ALA A 365 -15.22 -37.24 -6.39
N LEU A 366 -14.70 -37.02 -5.19
CA LEU A 366 -13.38 -37.50 -4.76
C LEU A 366 -13.53 -38.88 -4.11
N TYR A 367 -12.54 -39.75 -4.29
CA TYR A 367 -12.56 -41.11 -3.80
C TYR A 367 -11.44 -41.31 -2.78
N VAL A 368 -11.81 -41.55 -1.52
CA VAL A 368 -10.89 -41.80 -0.42
C VAL A 368 -10.83 -43.29 -0.17
N GLU A 369 -9.71 -43.93 -0.52
CA GLU A 369 -9.51 -45.35 -0.31
C GLU A 369 -9.10 -45.63 1.15
N LEU A 370 -10.01 -46.24 1.90
CA LEU A 370 -9.84 -46.65 3.28
C LEU A 370 -9.29 -48.08 3.33
N GLY A 371 -8.00 -48.17 3.60
CA GLY A 371 -7.32 -49.45 3.71
C GLY A 371 -5.84 -49.29 4.05
N PRO A 372 -5.15 -50.42 4.27
CA PRO A 372 -3.73 -50.46 4.64
C PRO A 372 -2.76 -50.18 3.49
N HIS A 373 -3.25 -50.15 2.24
CA HIS A 373 -2.47 -49.88 1.03
C HIS A 373 -3.41 -49.53 -0.13
N PRO A 374 -3.10 -48.54 -1.00
CA PRO A 374 -3.95 -48.18 -2.14
C PRO A 374 -3.85 -49.24 -3.24
N ALA A 375 -4.88 -50.07 -3.37
CA ALA A 375 -4.97 -51.10 -4.41
C ALA A 375 -6.07 -50.80 -5.43
N LEU A 376 -7.02 -49.92 -5.12
CA LEU A 376 -8.21 -49.65 -5.94
C LEU A 376 -8.13 -48.34 -6.74
N GLN A 377 -7.22 -47.42 -6.41
CA GLN A 377 -7.09 -46.14 -7.11
C GLN A 377 -6.87 -46.26 -8.63
N ILE A 378 -5.97 -47.17 -9.06
CA ILE A 378 -5.69 -47.38 -10.48
C ILE A 378 -6.94 -47.86 -11.24
N PRO A 379 -7.63 -48.93 -10.81
CA PRO A 379 -8.85 -49.36 -11.50
C PRO A 379 -9.98 -48.33 -11.44
N ILE A 380 -10.15 -47.58 -10.34
CA ILE A 380 -11.13 -46.49 -10.26
C ILE A 380 -10.82 -45.42 -11.32
N ALA A 381 -9.59 -44.92 -11.35
CA ALA A 381 -9.20 -43.89 -12.32
C ALA A 381 -9.38 -44.35 -13.77
N ALA A 382 -9.10 -45.63 -14.08
CA ALA A 382 -9.36 -46.21 -15.38
C ALA A 382 -10.86 -46.26 -15.72
N GLN A 383 -11.71 -46.62 -14.76
CA GLN A 383 -13.17 -46.66 -14.94
C GLN A 383 -13.77 -45.25 -15.13
N LEU A 384 -13.27 -44.25 -14.40
CA LEU A 384 -13.67 -42.86 -14.58
C LEU A 384 -13.28 -42.33 -15.96
N ALA A 385 -12.10 -42.73 -16.46
CA ALA A 385 -11.66 -42.36 -17.80
C ALA A 385 -12.57 -42.95 -18.89
N THR A 386 -13.01 -44.20 -18.74
CA THR A 386 -14.00 -44.79 -19.67
C THR A 386 -15.37 -44.14 -19.57
N SER A 387 -15.70 -43.53 -18.43
CA SER A 387 -16.94 -42.78 -18.21
C SER A 387 -16.86 -41.33 -18.71
N GLY A 388 -15.77 -40.95 -19.39
CA GLY A 388 -15.60 -39.64 -20.03
C GLY A 388 -14.80 -38.61 -19.22
N LYS A 389 -14.32 -38.94 -18.01
CA LYS A 389 -13.46 -38.06 -17.21
C LYS A 389 -12.05 -38.00 -17.80
N ASP A 390 -11.44 -36.82 -17.80
CA ASP A 390 -10.04 -36.68 -18.24
C ASP A 390 -9.12 -37.60 -17.39
N PRO A 391 -8.17 -38.35 -17.99
CA PRO A 391 -7.32 -39.29 -17.24
C PRO A 391 -6.49 -38.66 -16.12
N GLN A 392 -6.05 -37.40 -16.27
CA GLN A 392 -5.31 -36.70 -15.22
C GLN A 392 -6.25 -36.25 -14.11
N ALA A 393 -7.43 -35.74 -14.45
CA ALA A 393 -8.48 -35.42 -13.48
C ALA A 393 -8.98 -36.66 -12.72
N ALA A 394 -9.07 -37.81 -13.39
CA ALA A 394 -9.46 -39.08 -12.78
C ALA A 394 -8.44 -39.55 -11.74
N ARG A 395 -7.13 -39.42 -12.01
CA ARG A 395 -6.07 -39.69 -11.02
C ARG A 395 -6.09 -38.68 -9.87
N ALA A 396 -6.28 -37.40 -10.17
CA ALA A 396 -6.32 -36.33 -9.17
C ALA A 396 -7.53 -36.42 -8.22
N ALA A 397 -8.57 -37.19 -8.58
CA ALA A 397 -9.73 -37.45 -7.72
C ALA A 397 -9.47 -38.51 -6.65
N MET A 398 -8.35 -39.25 -6.71
CA MET A 398 -8.02 -40.33 -5.79
C MET A 398 -7.24 -39.80 -4.58
N ILE A 399 -7.59 -40.25 -3.39
CA ILE A 399 -6.88 -39.96 -2.13
C ILE A 399 -6.65 -41.29 -1.40
N SER A 400 -5.41 -41.54 -0.98
CA SER A 400 -5.03 -42.75 -0.23
C SER A 400 -4.90 -42.40 1.24
N THR A 401 -5.36 -43.28 2.14
CA THR A 401 -5.16 -43.09 3.58
C THR A 401 -3.82 -43.59 4.08
N LEU A 402 -3.46 -44.83 3.73
CA LEU A 402 -2.28 -45.50 4.26
C LEU A 402 -1.55 -46.26 3.15
N ARG A 403 -0.24 -46.37 3.27
CA ARG A 403 0.61 -47.21 2.43
C ARG A 403 1.34 -48.24 3.28
N ARG A 404 1.84 -49.26 2.59
CA ARG A 404 2.63 -50.32 3.22
C ARG A 404 3.99 -49.73 3.56
N ASP A 405 4.44 -49.99 4.79
CA ASP A 405 5.69 -49.46 5.34
C ASP A 405 5.74 -47.90 5.38
N GLY A 406 4.59 -47.23 5.29
CA GLY A 406 4.46 -45.77 5.37
C GLY A 406 4.28 -45.23 6.80
N HIS A 407 4.31 -43.90 6.94
CA HIS A 407 4.11 -43.20 8.22
C HIS A 407 2.63 -42.87 8.41
N ALA A 408 1.89 -43.76 9.07
CA ALA A 408 0.43 -43.75 9.07
C ALA A 408 -0.18 -42.43 9.57
N ARG A 409 0.38 -41.85 10.64
CA ARG A 409 -0.12 -40.57 11.18
C ARG A 409 0.07 -39.40 10.21
N VAL A 410 1.22 -39.35 9.52
CA VAL A 410 1.54 -38.32 8.52
C VAL A 410 0.65 -38.48 7.29
N GLU A 411 0.48 -39.70 6.80
CA GLU A 411 -0.36 -39.99 5.61
C GLU A 411 -1.84 -39.64 5.84
N LEU A 412 -2.37 -39.87 7.06
CA LEU A 412 -3.73 -39.44 7.40
C LEU A 412 -3.88 -37.93 7.47
N ALA A 413 -2.94 -37.23 8.12
CA ALA A 413 -2.94 -35.78 8.15
C ALA A 413 -2.81 -35.19 6.73
N GLU A 414 -1.98 -35.79 5.88
CA GLU A 414 -1.83 -35.40 4.49
C GLU A 414 -3.12 -35.65 3.69
N ALA A 415 -3.78 -36.80 3.87
CA ALA A 415 -5.07 -37.08 3.24
C ALA A 415 -6.14 -36.05 3.63
N ALA A 416 -6.24 -35.69 4.91
CA ALA A 416 -7.14 -34.64 5.38
C ALA A 416 -6.77 -33.25 4.84
N GLY A 417 -5.47 -32.92 4.78
CA GLY A 417 -4.97 -31.70 4.16
C GLY A 417 -5.29 -31.61 2.67
N GLN A 418 -5.17 -32.72 1.95
CA GLN A 418 -5.53 -32.84 0.53
C GLN A 418 -7.04 -32.65 0.28
N LEU A 419 -7.89 -33.11 1.22
CA LEU A 419 -9.32 -32.86 1.21
C LEU A 419 -9.62 -31.37 1.44
N HIS A 420 -9.00 -30.74 2.44
CA HIS A 420 -9.10 -29.29 2.70
C HIS A 420 -8.65 -28.46 1.48
N ALA A 421 -7.56 -28.85 0.83
CA ALA A 421 -7.05 -28.20 -0.37
C ALA A 421 -8.03 -28.28 -1.55
N ARG A 422 -8.85 -29.33 -1.61
CA ARG A 422 -9.91 -29.53 -2.61
C ARG A 422 -11.26 -28.89 -2.22
N GLY A 423 -11.32 -28.21 -1.07
CA GLY A 423 -12.51 -27.47 -0.62
C GLY A 423 -13.51 -28.31 0.18
N VAL A 424 -13.12 -29.49 0.64
CA VAL A 424 -13.88 -30.27 1.63
C VAL A 424 -13.84 -29.56 2.97
N SER A 425 -14.96 -29.56 3.69
CA SER A 425 -15.01 -29.05 5.06
C SER A 425 -14.22 -29.96 6.00
N VAL A 426 -13.24 -29.40 6.69
CA VAL A 426 -12.39 -30.11 7.65
C VAL A 426 -12.35 -29.29 8.93
N ASP A 427 -12.46 -29.95 10.08
CA ASP A 427 -12.24 -29.32 11.39
C ASP A 427 -10.73 -29.10 11.60
N LEU A 428 -10.24 -27.95 11.13
CA LEU A 428 -8.84 -27.57 11.24
C LEU A 428 -8.38 -27.36 12.69
N GLU A 429 -9.29 -27.07 13.64
CA GLU A 429 -8.92 -26.90 15.05
C GLU A 429 -8.48 -28.21 15.68
N ARG A 430 -9.12 -29.32 15.29
CA ARG A 430 -8.71 -30.67 15.69
C ARG A 430 -7.48 -31.16 14.92
N LEU A 431 -7.44 -30.89 13.62
CA LEU A 431 -6.37 -31.39 12.75
C LEU A 431 -5.04 -30.67 12.95
N VAL A 432 -5.09 -29.38 13.26
CA VAL A 432 -3.91 -28.54 13.56
C VAL A 432 -4.14 -27.88 14.92
N PRO A 433 -3.78 -28.56 16.02
CA PRO A 433 -4.04 -28.09 17.38
C PRO A 433 -3.35 -26.77 17.71
N ARG A 434 -3.85 -26.11 18.76
CA ARG A 434 -3.38 -24.78 19.17
C ARG A 434 -1.90 -24.78 19.54
N ALA A 435 -1.17 -23.81 19.00
CA ALA A 435 0.26 -23.61 19.28
C ALA A 435 0.60 -22.11 19.35
N ALA A 436 1.89 -21.78 19.46
CA ALA A 436 2.31 -20.39 19.53
C ALA A 436 2.17 -19.71 18.16
N VAL A 437 1.88 -18.42 18.16
CA VAL A 437 1.81 -17.61 16.94
C VAL A 437 3.19 -17.10 16.61
N VAL A 438 3.69 -17.40 15.41
CA VAL A 438 5.03 -17.01 14.95
C VAL A 438 4.96 -16.21 13.65
N SER A 439 6.02 -15.48 13.34
CA SER A 439 6.11 -14.78 12.06
C SER A 439 6.23 -15.77 10.90
N LEU A 440 5.48 -15.55 9.82
CA LEU A 440 5.50 -16.37 8.61
C LEU A 440 5.96 -15.55 7.40
N PRO A 441 6.44 -16.21 6.32
CA PRO A 441 6.72 -15.54 5.06
C PRO A 441 5.50 -14.74 4.56
N ALA A 442 5.75 -13.53 4.08
CA ALA A 442 4.70 -12.65 3.56
C ALA A 442 4.11 -13.18 2.25
N TYR A 443 2.89 -12.74 1.91
CA TYR A 443 2.25 -13.08 0.64
C TYR A 443 3.09 -12.67 -0.60
N PRO A 444 3.25 -13.54 -1.62
CA PRO A 444 3.97 -13.23 -2.85
C PRO A 444 3.06 -12.53 -3.87
N TRP A 445 2.99 -11.21 -3.76
CA TRP A 445 2.24 -10.32 -4.68
C TRP A 445 2.54 -10.58 -6.17
N GLN A 446 1.49 -10.73 -6.98
CA GLN A 446 1.58 -10.85 -8.45
C GLN A 446 1.56 -9.47 -9.11
N ARG A 447 2.56 -8.65 -8.74
CA ARG A 447 2.56 -7.23 -9.09
C ARG A 447 2.73 -6.99 -10.60
N GLN A 448 1.88 -6.13 -11.14
CA GLN A 448 1.95 -5.60 -12.49
C GLN A 448 2.44 -4.14 -12.43
N ARG A 449 3.13 -3.68 -13.49
CA ARG A 449 3.58 -2.29 -13.60
C ARG A 449 2.45 -1.40 -14.11
N HIS A 450 2.20 -0.29 -13.43
CA HIS A 450 1.20 0.72 -13.76
C HIS A 450 1.92 2.05 -14.01
N ARG A 451 1.67 2.66 -15.17
CA ARG A 451 2.38 3.89 -15.57
C ARG A 451 2.03 5.05 -14.63
N LEU A 452 3.03 5.87 -14.34
CA LEU A 452 2.81 7.20 -13.76
C LEU A 452 2.39 8.14 -14.89
N PRO A 453 1.50 9.12 -14.64
CA PRO A 453 1.23 10.18 -15.60
C PRO A 453 2.54 10.89 -15.96
N GLU A 454 2.73 11.19 -17.25
CA GLU A 454 3.95 11.85 -17.71
C GLU A 454 4.03 13.26 -17.11
N SER A 455 5.12 13.54 -16.41
CA SER A 455 5.42 14.90 -16.00
C SER A 455 5.91 15.69 -17.21
N ALA A 456 5.33 16.88 -17.44
CA ALA A 456 5.94 17.88 -18.32
C ALA A 456 7.37 18.27 -17.86
N ALA A 457 7.79 17.86 -16.67
CA ALA A 457 9.13 18.04 -16.11
C ALA A 457 10.19 17.04 -16.61
N ALA A 458 9.85 16.06 -17.48
CA ALA A 458 10.87 15.27 -18.21
C ALA A 458 11.74 16.16 -19.13
N SER A 459 11.23 17.35 -19.46
CA SER A 459 12.02 18.49 -19.88
C SER A 459 12.14 19.44 -18.69
N GLY A 460 13.34 19.57 -18.09
CA GLY A 460 13.64 20.61 -17.08
C GLY A 460 13.11 21.98 -17.49
N PRO A 461 12.98 22.97 -16.58
CA PRO A 461 12.14 24.17 -16.76
C PRO A 461 12.21 24.69 -18.18
N THR A 462 11.23 24.27 -18.98
CA THR A 462 11.23 24.62 -20.39
C THR A 462 10.75 26.05 -20.39
N ARG A 463 11.65 26.99 -20.69
CA ARG A 463 11.23 28.30 -21.20
C ARG A 463 10.11 28.01 -22.18
N ALA A 464 8.89 28.40 -21.86
CA ALA A 464 7.78 28.32 -22.78
C ALA A 464 8.18 29.12 -24.02
N ARG A 465 8.70 28.43 -25.04
CA ARG A 465 8.67 28.90 -26.41
C ARG A 465 7.22 28.77 -26.83
N VAL A 466 6.41 29.72 -26.38
CA VAL A 466 5.16 30.03 -27.08
C VAL A 466 5.60 30.56 -28.44
N SER A 467 5.42 29.75 -29.47
CA SER A 467 5.37 30.25 -30.84
C SER A 467 4.22 31.26 -30.89
N ALA A 468 4.57 32.53 -30.98
CA ALA A 468 3.62 33.60 -31.16
C ALA A 468 2.78 33.33 -32.41
N GLY A 469 1.47 33.07 -32.22
CA GLY A 469 0.54 32.98 -33.34
C GLY A 469 -0.63 32.02 -33.16
N LYS A 470 -1.43 32.16 -32.10
CA LYS A 470 -2.89 31.97 -32.12
C LYS A 470 -3.49 32.31 -30.74
N ILE A 471 -4.15 33.45 -30.68
CA ILE A 471 -4.95 33.88 -29.52
C ILE A 471 -6.23 33.04 -29.51
N MET A 472 -6.39 32.16 -28.52
CA MET A 472 -7.70 31.63 -28.15
C MET A 472 -8.38 32.65 -27.24
N VAL A 473 -9.46 33.25 -27.73
CA VAL A 473 -10.35 34.10 -26.94
C VAL A 473 -11.28 33.18 -26.14
N ALA A 474 -11.04 33.02 -24.84
CA ALA A 474 -12.07 32.55 -23.92
C ALA A 474 -13.08 33.70 -23.67
N PRO A 475 -14.40 33.44 -23.71
CA PRO A 475 -15.41 34.45 -23.47
C PRO A 475 -15.64 34.65 -21.97
N VAL A 476 -15.92 35.90 -21.60
CA VAL A 476 -16.52 36.41 -20.34
C VAL A 476 -15.55 36.80 -19.21
N GLY A 477 -15.40 38.13 -19.05
CA GLY A 477 -15.24 38.87 -17.78
C GLY A 477 -14.05 38.55 -16.88
N TRP A 478 -12.94 39.28 -17.04
CA TRP A 478 -11.91 39.39 -16.01
C TRP A 478 -12.21 40.58 -15.09
N ARG A 479 -12.25 40.33 -13.77
CA ARG A 479 -12.23 41.37 -12.73
C ARG A 479 -10.96 41.15 -11.91
N GLU A 480 -10.02 42.08 -11.99
CA GLU A 480 -8.82 42.05 -11.16
C GLU A 480 -8.89 43.20 -10.15
N LEU A 481 -8.84 42.85 -8.86
CA LEU A 481 -8.79 43.81 -7.77
C LEU A 481 -7.36 43.78 -7.22
N VAL A 482 -6.51 44.70 -7.68
CA VAL A 482 -5.14 44.81 -7.17
C VAL A 482 -5.20 45.51 -5.81
N ARG A 483 -5.04 44.71 -4.75
CA ARG A 483 -4.90 45.16 -3.36
C ARG A 483 -3.41 45.28 -3.04
N LEU A 484 -2.94 46.51 -2.78
CA LEU A 484 -1.53 46.86 -2.59
C LEU A 484 -1.10 46.84 -1.11
N ASP A 485 -1.82 46.12 -0.25
CA ASP A 485 -1.67 46.17 1.20
C ASP A 485 -0.79 45.06 1.84
N GLN A 486 0.10 44.37 1.10
CA GLN A 486 1.17 43.54 1.69
C GLN A 486 2.53 43.57 0.95
N PRO A 487 3.68 43.39 1.65
CA PRO A 487 5.00 43.75 1.14
C PRO A 487 5.79 42.60 0.46
N ARG A 488 6.02 42.77 -0.86
CA ARG A 488 7.18 42.40 -1.73
C ARG A 488 7.54 40.92 -2.07
N PRO A 489 7.77 40.62 -3.38
CA PRO A 489 8.92 39.87 -3.87
C PRO A 489 10.16 40.79 -3.99
N THR A 490 11.35 40.29 -3.65
CA THR A 490 12.59 41.07 -3.47
C THR A 490 13.41 41.30 -4.74
N TRP A 491 13.66 42.57 -5.05
CA TRP A 491 15.01 43.11 -5.32
C TRP A 491 15.02 44.55 -4.78
N GLU A 492 16.02 44.88 -3.95
CA GLU A 492 16.08 46.17 -3.26
C GLU A 492 16.71 47.26 -4.14
N ALA A 493 16.01 48.40 -4.26
CA ALA A 493 16.62 49.71 -4.46
C ALA A 493 15.95 50.70 -3.48
N THR A 494 16.75 51.40 -2.67
CA THR A 494 16.30 52.42 -1.71
C THR A 494 16.05 53.78 -2.38
N PRO A 495 15.06 54.57 -1.90
CA PRO A 495 14.60 55.80 -2.54
C PRO A 495 15.37 57.05 -2.09
N GLY A 496 15.38 58.07 -2.94
CA GLY A 496 15.74 59.46 -2.62
C GLY A 496 14.76 60.42 -3.32
N ASP A 497 14.27 61.40 -2.57
CA ASP A 497 12.98 62.08 -2.76
C ASP A 497 12.77 62.92 -4.04
N GLY A 498 11.57 62.77 -4.61
CA GLY A 498 10.61 63.87 -4.82
C GLY A 498 10.65 64.70 -6.11
N GLU A 499 9.76 64.38 -7.07
CA GLU A 499 8.76 65.32 -7.65
C GLU A 499 7.66 64.57 -8.46
N GLN A 500 6.42 65.09 -8.45
CA GLN A 500 5.16 64.42 -8.88
C GLN A 500 4.96 64.33 -10.42
N LEU A 501 4.50 63.18 -10.92
CA LEU A 501 3.99 63.00 -12.29
C LEU A 501 2.46 63.21 -12.39
N ASP A 502 2.01 63.86 -13.47
CA ASP A 502 0.61 64.12 -13.85
C ASP A 502 -0.14 62.82 -14.24
N ALA A 503 -1.38 62.69 -13.78
CA ALA A 503 -2.32 61.59 -14.09
C ALA A 503 -2.47 61.30 -15.60
N GLY A 504 -2.26 62.30 -16.48
CA GLY A 504 -2.26 62.13 -17.93
C GLY A 504 -1.15 61.19 -18.45
N THR A 505 0.01 61.16 -17.79
CA THR A 505 1.14 60.29 -18.15
C THR A 505 0.88 58.84 -17.76
N VAL A 506 0.30 58.62 -16.57
CA VAL A 506 -0.04 57.27 -16.05
C VAL A 506 -1.10 56.58 -16.92
N ILE A 507 -2.12 57.33 -17.35
CA ILE A 507 -3.22 56.80 -18.17
C ILE A 507 -2.74 56.37 -19.58
N THR A 508 -1.80 57.10 -20.16
CA THR A 508 -1.25 56.80 -21.50
C THR A 508 -0.35 55.56 -21.49
N LEU A 509 0.35 55.29 -20.38
CA LEU A 509 1.20 54.12 -20.18
C LEU A 509 0.40 52.84 -19.85
N LEU A 510 -0.69 52.96 -19.10
CA LEU A 510 -1.60 51.83 -18.80
C LEU A 510 -2.34 51.31 -20.04
N LEU A 511 -2.65 52.17 -21.01
CA LEU A 511 -3.31 51.78 -22.26
C LEU A 511 -2.37 51.05 -23.24
N ALA A 512 -1.05 51.15 -23.07
CA ALA A 512 -0.05 50.52 -23.93
C ALA A 512 0.50 49.18 -23.40
N LEU A 513 0.23 48.81 -22.14
CA LEU A 513 0.97 47.75 -21.45
C LEU A 513 0.06 46.82 -20.65
N VAL A 514 -0.15 45.61 -21.17
CA VAL A 514 -0.55 44.45 -20.37
C VAL A 514 0.65 43.51 -20.35
N ASP A 515 1.64 43.86 -19.52
CA ASP A 515 2.67 42.95 -19.02
C ASP A 515 3.21 43.51 -17.69
N ALA A 516 3.18 42.68 -16.64
CA ALA A 516 3.40 43.04 -15.23
C ALA A 516 4.76 43.72 -14.88
N PRO A 517 5.89 43.50 -15.58
CA PRO A 517 7.17 44.07 -15.17
C PRO A 517 7.28 45.60 -15.30
N MET A 518 6.49 46.23 -16.20
CA MET A 518 6.59 47.68 -16.42
C MET A 518 5.62 48.48 -15.52
N LEU A 519 4.64 47.82 -14.91
CA LEU A 519 3.81 48.39 -13.86
C LEU A 519 4.65 48.69 -12.61
N ASP A 520 5.61 47.82 -12.30
CA ASP A 520 6.52 47.91 -11.16
C ASP A 520 7.48 49.11 -11.26
N ALA A 521 7.94 49.41 -12.48
CA ALA A 521 8.77 50.59 -12.78
C ALA A 521 8.01 51.93 -12.70
N LEU A 522 6.67 51.91 -12.82
CA LEU A 522 5.82 53.11 -12.69
C LEU A 522 5.42 53.39 -11.24
N MET A 523 5.28 52.33 -10.43
CA MET A 523 4.94 52.42 -9.00
C MET A 523 6.06 53.08 -8.16
N THR A 524 7.27 53.20 -8.71
CA THR A 524 8.39 53.88 -8.05
C THR A 524 8.30 55.41 -8.07
N VAL A 525 7.37 56.01 -8.84
CA VAL A 525 7.35 57.48 -9.07
C VAL A 525 6.02 58.16 -8.66
N SER A 526 4.97 57.43 -8.28
CA SER A 526 3.66 58.00 -7.95
C SER A 526 3.32 57.91 -6.44
N ALA A 527 3.73 58.92 -5.66
CA ALA A 527 3.32 59.02 -4.26
C ALA A 527 1.87 59.51 -4.13
N GLY A 528 0.96 58.65 -3.66
CA GLY A 528 -0.37 59.06 -3.16
C GLY A 528 -1.57 58.18 -3.54
N ILE A 529 -1.46 57.25 -4.47
CA ILE A 529 -2.56 56.34 -4.84
C ILE A 529 -2.38 55.01 -4.11
N ARG A 530 -3.36 54.61 -3.29
CA ARG A 530 -3.31 53.40 -2.45
C ARG A 530 -3.96 52.18 -3.09
N ARG A 531 -4.99 52.38 -3.92
CA ARG A 531 -5.68 51.31 -4.65
C ARG A 531 -6.02 51.78 -6.06
N ILE A 532 -5.88 50.90 -7.04
CA ILE A 532 -6.31 51.14 -8.43
C ILE A 532 -7.21 49.99 -8.85
N HIS A 533 -8.34 50.31 -9.47
CA HIS A 533 -9.26 49.36 -10.06
C HIS A 533 -9.29 49.61 -11.57
N VAL A 534 -9.08 48.58 -12.36
CA VAL A 534 -9.18 48.64 -13.83
C VAL A 534 -10.21 47.60 -14.27
N GLU A 535 -11.26 48.03 -14.95
CA GLU A 535 -12.26 47.16 -15.56
C GLU A 535 -12.17 47.29 -17.08
N ARG A 536 -11.88 46.18 -17.77
CA ARG A 536 -11.76 46.15 -19.22
C ARG A 536 -12.79 45.20 -19.82
N SER A 537 -13.60 45.73 -20.75
CA SER A 537 -14.52 44.96 -21.58
C SER A 537 -14.01 44.87 -23.03
N ARG A 538 -14.76 44.17 -23.91
CA ARG A 538 -14.45 44.12 -25.35
C ARG A 538 -14.56 45.48 -26.05
N SER A 539 -15.27 46.44 -25.46
CA SER A 539 -15.57 47.74 -26.07
C SER A 539 -15.37 48.93 -25.15
N SER A 540 -14.82 48.72 -23.95
CA SER A 540 -14.53 49.80 -22.99
C SER A 540 -13.38 49.46 -22.05
N VAL A 541 -12.74 50.52 -21.54
CA VAL A 541 -11.79 50.45 -20.43
C VAL A 541 -12.16 51.54 -19.44
N GLU A 542 -12.31 51.13 -18.19
CA GLU A 542 -12.60 51.99 -17.05
C GLU A 542 -11.50 51.83 -16.00
N VAL A 543 -11.03 52.94 -15.43
CA VAL A 543 -9.96 52.98 -14.43
C VAL A 543 -10.38 53.89 -13.30
N TRP A 544 -10.29 53.40 -12.07
CA TRP A 544 -10.54 54.14 -10.84
C TRP A 544 -9.34 54.04 -9.90
N ALA A 545 -9.13 55.06 -9.09
CA ALA A 545 -8.08 55.07 -8.07
C ALA A 545 -8.61 55.60 -6.75
N ASP A 546 -8.05 55.12 -5.66
CA ASP A 546 -8.33 55.58 -4.30
C ASP A 546 -7.02 55.95 -3.61
N ALA A 547 -6.94 57.22 -3.21
CA ALA A 547 -5.80 57.81 -2.50
C ALA A 547 -5.97 57.79 -0.96
N GLY A 548 -6.96 57.04 -0.44
CA GLY A 548 -7.28 56.97 0.99
C GLY A 548 -8.54 57.76 1.40
N GLY A 549 -9.34 58.21 0.44
CA GLY A 549 -10.57 59.00 0.66
C GLY A 549 -11.83 58.44 -0.03
N GLY A 550 -11.72 57.29 -0.72
CA GLY A 550 -12.77 56.68 -1.52
C GLY A 550 -12.40 56.62 -3.01
N TRP A 551 -13.06 55.73 -3.75
CA TRP A 551 -12.79 55.50 -5.17
C TRP A 551 -13.16 56.70 -6.04
N ARG A 552 -12.23 57.12 -6.89
CA ARG A 552 -12.41 58.19 -7.88
C ARG A 552 -12.11 57.67 -9.28
N GLU A 553 -13.01 57.92 -10.22
CA GLU A 553 -12.84 57.54 -11.62
C GLU A 553 -11.77 58.40 -12.31
N LEU A 554 -10.81 57.73 -12.93
CA LEU A 554 -9.69 58.33 -13.64
C LEU A 554 -9.85 58.25 -15.17
N LEU A 555 -10.45 57.18 -15.68
CA LEU A 555 -10.68 57.00 -17.11
C LEU A 555 -11.96 56.19 -17.33
N ASN A 556 -12.77 56.61 -18.31
CA ASN A 556 -13.82 55.79 -18.89
C ASN A 556 -13.82 56.04 -20.40
N ALA A 557 -13.40 55.04 -21.18
CA ALA A 557 -13.21 55.15 -22.61
C ALA A 557 -13.81 53.95 -23.35
N ASN A 558 -14.50 54.21 -24.46
CA ASN A 558 -14.97 53.16 -25.37
C ASN A 558 -13.91 52.84 -26.42
N LEU A 559 -13.64 51.55 -26.64
CA LEU A 559 -12.73 51.03 -27.65
C LEU A 559 -13.53 50.58 -28.88
N GLY A 560 -13.22 51.14 -30.05
CA GLY A 560 -13.80 50.75 -31.33
C GLY A 560 -12.70 50.37 -32.35
N PRO A 561 -12.97 49.46 -33.30
CA PRO A 561 -11.98 49.09 -34.32
C PRO A 561 -11.81 50.21 -35.35
N VAL A 562 -10.56 50.58 -35.67
CA VAL A 562 -10.21 51.49 -36.77
C VAL A 562 -9.81 50.65 -37.97
N THR A 563 -10.55 50.76 -39.08
CA THR A 563 -10.35 49.91 -40.28
C THR A 563 -9.54 50.56 -41.41
N SER A 564 -9.03 51.80 -41.25
CA SER A 564 -8.07 52.44 -42.18
C SER A 564 -7.44 53.72 -41.60
N LEU A 565 -6.18 54.01 -41.94
CA LEU A 565 -5.45 55.23 -41.54
C LEU A 565 -5.76 56.44 -42.47
N PRO A 566 -5.75 57.71 -42.00
CA PRO A 566 -6.01 58.89 -42.82
C PRO A 566 -4.78 59.33 -43.65
N SER A 567 -5.02 60.15 -44.68
CA SER A 567 -4.12 60.46 -45.82
C SER A 567 -2.85 61.29 -45.55
N TRP A 568 -2.53 61.68 -44.31
CA TRP A 568 -1.36 62.52 -44.01
C TRP A 568 -0.06 61.72 -43.76
N SER A 569 -0.10 60.38 -43.79
CA SER A 569 1.07 59.52 -43.56
C SER A 569 2.05 59.43 -44.75
N GLY A 570 1.84 60.21 -45.82
CA GLY A 570 2.63 60.16 -47.06
C GLY A 570 3.85 61.09 -47.13
N ASP A 571 3.94 62.12 -46.28
CA ASP A 571 4.85 63.27 -46.51
C ASP A 571 5.98 63.40 -45.47
N VAL A 572 6.76 62.34 -45.26
CA VAL A 572 7.89 62.33 -44.30
C VAL A 572 9.23 62.20 -45.03
N VAL A 573 10.14 63.19 -44.92
CA VAL A 573 11.46 63.20 -45.61
C VAL A 573 12.63 63.38 -44.63
N TRP A 574 13.72 62.61 -44.84
CA TRP A 574 14.93 62.59 -44.02
C TRP A 574 16.17 63.12 -44.78
N GLU A 575 16.97 64.01 -44.16
CA GLU A 575 18.23 64.54 -44.72
C GLU A 575 19.44 64.35 -43.80
N SER A 576 20.66 64.25 -44.35
CA SER A 576 21.90 64.04 -43.59
C SER A 576 22.54 65.35 -43.12
N CYS A 577 22.98 65.42 -41.86
CA CYS A 577 23.54 66.63 -41.25
C CYS A 577 24.87 66.37 -40.48
N PRO A 578 25.96 67.11 -40.82
CA PRO A 578 27.26 66.98 -40.18
C PRO A 578 27.28 67.33 -38.69
N ARG A 579 28.09 66.60 -37.91
CA ARG A 579 28.20 66.73 -36.45
C ARG A 579 28.64 68.13 -35.97
N SER A 580 29.54 68.79 -36.70
CA SER A 580 30.06 70.13 -36.35
C SER A 580 28.99 71.22 -36.41
N VAL A 581 28.00 71.08 -37.29
CA VAL A 581 26.88 72.03 -37.41
C VAL A 581 25.90 71.86 -36.24
N LEU A 582 25.62 70.60 -35.86
CA LEU A 582 24.81 70.27 -34.68
C LEU A 582 25.44 70.78 -33.38
N GLU A 583 26.76 70.62 -33.23
CA GLU A 583 27.51 71.09 -32.04
C GLU A 583 27.53 72.63 -31.93
N ALA A 584 27.60 73.34 -33.06
CA ALA A 584 27.53 74.80 -33.09
C ALA A 584 26.13 75.35 -32.77
N GLU A 585 25.06 74.70 -33.27
CA GLU A 585 23.67 75.08 -32.97
C GLU A 585 23.30 74.78 -31.51
N LEU A 586 23.75 73.65 -30.95
CA LEU A 586 23.56 73.32 -29.53
C LEU A 586 24.31 74.28 -28.60
N GLY A 587 25.51 74.72 -29.01
CA GLY A 587 26.28 75.73 -28.28
C GLY A 587 25.60 77.11 -28.26
N LEU A 588 24.89 77.49 -29.33
CA LEU A 588 24.08 78.72 -29.39
C LEU A 588 22.83 78.66 -28.50
N LEU A 589 22.31 77.47 -28.23
CA LEU A 589 21.17 77.22 -27.33
C LEU A 589 21.61 76.93 -25.88
N GLY A 590 22.91 77.01 -25.57
CA GLY A 590 23.43 76.86 -24.21
C GLY A 590 23.75 75.43 -23.77
N HIS A 591 23.73 74.45 -24.67
CA HIS A 591 23.97 73.04 -24.35
C HIS A 591 25.34 72.55 -24.84
N ILE A 592 26.12 71.90 -23.96
CA ILE A 592 27.44 71.34 -24.29
C ILE A 592 27.39 69.81 -24.14
N LEU A 593 27.73 69.08 -25.21
CA LEU A 593 27.79 67.62 -25.18
C LEU A 593 28.96 67.12 -24.29
N GLY A 594 28.65 66.20 -23.35
CA GLY A 594 29.60 65.60 -22.41
C GLY A 594 30.59 64.60 -23.03
N ALA A 595 31.70 64.34 -22.33
CA ALA A 595 32.85 63.60 -22.85
C ALA A 595 32.56 62.12 -23.22
N GLY A 596 31.61 61.46 -22.55
CA GLY A 596 31.19 60.08 -22.88
C GLY A 596 30.53 59.95 -24.25
N VAL A 597 29.76 60.95 -24.70
CA VAL A 597 29.15 61.00 -26.04
C VAL A 597 30.17 61.44 -27.11
N LYS A 598 31.26 62.10 -26.69
CA LYS A 598 32.39 62.46 -27.57
C LYS A 598 33.35 61.29 -27.82
N ALA A 599 33.33 60.26 -26.97
CA ALA A 599 34.27 59.13 -27.04
C ALA A 599 33.85 58.00 -28.00
N ILE A 600 32.57 57.92 -28.39
CA ILE A 600 32.06 56.86 -29.28
C ILE A 600 32.16 57.34 -30.74
N GLU A 601 33.32 57.05 -31.33
CA GLU A 601 33.71 57.09 -32.74
C GLU A 601 33.63 58.41 -33.55
N ARG A 602 34.78 58.67 -34.20
CA ARG A 602 35.00 59.69 -35.23
C ARG A 602 34.40 59.20 -36.56
N GLY A 603 33.45 59.95 -37.13
CA GLY A 603 33.34 60.05 -38.60
C GLY A 603 32.03 59.69 -39.33
N ARG A 604 30.83 59.66 -38.72
CA ARG A 604 29.58 59.45 -39.49
C ARG A 604 28.44 60.42 -39.12
N ALA A 605 27.63 60.77 -40.13
CA ALA A 605 26.64 61.85 -40.14
C ALA A 605 25.31 61.46 -39.47
N ALA A 606 24.59 62.44 -38.93
CA ALA A 606 23.30 62.23 -38.25
C ALA A 606 22.17 62.94 -39.01
N TRP A 607 20.95 62.39 -38.98
CA TRP A 607 19.86 62.75 -39.90
C TRP A 607 18.84 63.75 -39.30
N ARG A 608 18.18 64.54 -40.14
CA ARG A 608 17.18 65.59 -39.83
C ARG A 608 15.84 65.23 -40.49
N LEU A 609 14.74 65.35 -39.76
CA LEU A 609 13.37 65.08 -40.22
C LEU A 609 12.68 66.40 -40.56
N HIS A 610 11.98 66.47 -41.70
CA HIS A 610 11.12 67.60 -42.05
C HIS A 610 9.64 67.20 -42.01
N LEU A 611 8.86 67.93 -41.21
CA LEU A 611 7.39 67.92 -41.18
C LEU A 611 6.93 69.37 -41.39
N ASP A 612 5.94 69.59 -42.26
CA ASP A 612 5.54 70.88 -42.82
C ASP A 612 5.78 72.11 -41.92
N GLY A 613 6.86 72.84 -42.21
CA GLY A 613 7.15 74.17 -41.65
C GLY A 613 7.71 74.24 -40.23
N VAL A 614 7.89 73.12 -39.51
CA VAL A 614 8.42 73.12 -38.13
C VAL A 614 9.63 72.17 -38.02
N THR A 615 10.79 72.70 -37.65
CA THR A 615 12.05 71.95 -37.52
C THR A 615 12.22 71.41 -36.08
N ILE A 616 12.16 70.09 -35.84
CA ILE A 616 12.45 69.49 -34.51
C ILE A 616 13.34 68.21 -34.62
N LEU A 617 14.16 68.03 -33.58
CA LEU A 617 15.41 67.24 -33.36
C LEU A 617 15.38 65.69 -33.47
N ARG A 618 16.62 65.11 -33.46
CA ARG A 618 17.09 63.79 -33.95
C ARG A 618 16.90 62.59 -32.99
N ALA A 619 16.76 61.39 -33.58
CA ALA A 619 16.87 60.08 -32.93
C ALA A 619 18.26 59.43 -33.13
N PHE A 620 18.76 58.71 -32.12
CA PHE A 620 19.99 57.88 -32.16
C PHE A 620 19.66 56.39 -32.35
N GLU A 621 20.63 55.61 -32.83
CA GLU A 621 20.49 54.19 -33.21
C GLU A 621 20.08 53.25 -32.06
N LEU A 622 18.78 53.02 -31.91
CA LEU A 622 18.22 51.81 -31.27
C LEU A 622 17.27 51.04 -32.20
N THR A 623 17.22 51.41 -33.48
CA THR A 623 16.21 50.89 -34.42
C THR A 623 16.61 49.57 -35.07
N ARG A 624 17.90 49.18 -35.06
CA ARG A 624 18.33 47.90 -35.65
C ARG A 624 18.26 46.69 -34.70
N ALA A 625 18.30 46.90 -33.39
CA ALA A 625 18.10 45.81 -32.42
C ALA A 625 16.61 45.45 -32.25
N LEU A 626 15.70 46.39 -32.52
CA LEU A 626 14.25 46.17 -32.48
C LEU A 626 13.65 45.75 -33.83
N ALA A 627 14.37 45.91 -34.94
CA ALA A 627 13.91 45.54 -36.29
C ALA A 627 13.95 44.02 -36.59
N SER A 628 14.46 43.16 -35.70
CA SER A 628 14.37 41.70 -35.88
C SER A 628 13.10 41.07 -35.27
N LEU A 629 12.28 41.85 -34.55
CA LEU A 629 11.10 41.34 -33.84
C LEU A 629 9.76 41.67 -34.48
N ILE A 630 9.71 42.44 -35.57
CA ILE A 630 8.45 42.80 -36.23
C ILE A 630 8.63 42.84 -37.76
N HIS A 631 8.37 41.72 -38.44
CA HIS A 631 7.84 41.78 -39.80
C HIS A 631 6.35 42.11 -39.70
N GLY A 632 6.06 43.40 -39.72
CA GLY A 632 4.73 44.00 -39.68
C GLY A 632 4.92 45.52 -39.56
N GLU A 633 4.28 46.29 -40.43
CA GLU A 633 4.45 47.75 -40.47
C GLU A 633 4.11 48.42 -39.12
N PRO A 634 4.77 49.55 -38.78
CA PRO A 634 4.46 50.30 -37.55
C PRO A 634 2.99 50.71 -37.49
N VAL A 635 2.31 50.35 -36.39
CA VAL A 635 0.88 50.65 -36.19
C VAL A 635 0.72 52.00 -35.49
N MET A 636 0.04 52.92 -36.16
CA MET A 636 -0.51 54.13 -35.56
C MET A 636 -1.77 53.78 -34.75
N LEU A 637 -1.83 54.17 -33.47
CA LEU A 637 -3.04 54.06 -32.67
C LEU A 637 -3.82 55.39 -32.71
N GLY A 638 -5.05 55.35 -33.23
CA GLY A 638 -6.00 56.45 -33.20
C GLY A 638 -7.19 56.12 -32.29
N GLY A 639 -7.58 57.06 -31.41
CA GLY A 639 -8.71 56.90 -30.50
C GLY A 639 -9.32 58.23 -30.08
N TRP A 640 -10.60 58.23 -29.71
CA TRP A 640 -11.36 59.42 -29.30
C TRP A 640 -11.64 59.36 -27.80
N GLY A 641 -11.34 60.44 -27.07
CA GLY A 641 -11.55 60.51 -25.62
C GLY A 641 -11.69 61.93 -25.10
N ARG A 642 -12.24 62.08 -23.89
CA ARG A 642 -12.52 63.37 -23.25
C ARG A 642 -11.60 63.53 -22.03
N LEU A 643 -10.67 64.49 -22.07
CA LEU A 643 -9.78 64.81 -20.95
C LEU A 643 -10.48 65.79 -19.98
N GLN A 644 -10.52 65.48 -18.69
CA GLN A 644 -11.18 66.36 -17.71
C GLN A 644 -10.26 67.54 -17.36
N GLY A 645 -10.71 68.77 -17.66
CA GLY A 645 -9.99 70.02 -17.36
C GLY A 645 -9.90 71.03 -18.50
N ARG A 646 -10.10 70.64 -19.77
CA ARG A 646 -10.01 71.56 -20.94
C ARG A 646 -11.07 71.37 -22.06
N GLY A 647 -12.23 70.80 -21.75
CA GLY A 647 -13.34 70.68 -22.70
C GLY A 647 -13.09 69.69 -23.86
N ASN A 648 -14.10 69.45 -24.70
CA ASN A 648 -14.07 68.45 -25.78
C ASN A 648 -13.00 68.80 -26.84
N VAL A 649 -11.82 68.18 -26.77
CA VAL A 649 -10.78 68.27 -27.81
C VAL A 649 -10.63 66.93 -28.51
N ARG A 650 -10.52 66.94 -29.84
CA ARG A 650 -10.24 65.77 -30.68
C ARG A 650 -8.72 65.54 -30.70
N VAL A 651 -8.28 64.36 -30.25
CA VAL A 651 -6.86 64.00 -30.19
C VAL A 651 -6.49 63.19 -31.44
N GLY A 652 -5.42 63.59 -32.12
CA GLY A 652 -4.91 62.91 -33.30
C GLY A 652 -3.46 62.47 -33.06
N VAL A 653 -3.24 61.16 -33.01
CA VAL A 653 -1.95 60.45 -33.12
C VAL A 653 -1.03 60.55 -31.90
N LEU A 654 -0.65 59.36 -31.41
CA LEU A 654 0.35 59.13 -30.38
C LEU A 654 1.58 58.46 -31.01
N VAL A 655 2.75 59.09 -30.92
CA VAL A 655 4.03 58.45 -31.29
C VAL A 655 4.86 58.27 -30.03
N VAL A 656 5.18 57.01 -29.70
CA VAL A 656 5.93 56.63 -28.51
C VAL A 656 7.31 56.12 -28.92
N THR A 657 8.36 56.75 -28.41
CA THR A 657 9.68 56.10 -28.29
C THR A 657 10.12 56.12 -26.83
N HIS A 658 11.07 55.26 -26.46
CA HIS A 658 11.48 54.98 -25.07
C HIS A 658 12.08 56.17 -24.32
N THR A 659 12.24 57.34 -24.96
CA THR A 659 12.70 58.56 -24.31
C THR A 659 11.91 59.82 -24.71
N LYS A 660 10.81 59.70 -25.49
CA LYS A 660 10.00 60.86 -25.90
C LYS A 660 8.55 60.49 -26.24
N VAL A 661 7.60 61.26 -25.71
CA VAL A 661 6.18 61.22 -26.10
C VAL A 661 5.79 62.59 -26.66
N VAL A 662 5.18 62.61 -27.84
CA VAL A 662 4.67 63.84 -28.48
C VAL A 662 3.20 63.64 -28.84
N MET A 663 2.34 64.58 -28.43
CA MET A 663 0.91 64.56 -28.69
C MET A 663 0.51 65.74 -29.58
N PHE A 664 -0.38 65.50 -30.55
CA PHE A 664 -0.89 66.54 -31.45
C PHE A 664 -2.40 66.69 -31.36
N ASP A 665 -2.89 67.91 -31.62
CA ASP A 665 -4.31 68.13 -31.89
C ASP A 665 -4.69 67.78 -33.34
N GLY A 666 -5.99 67.78 -33.63
CA GLY A 666 -6.51 67.53 -34.98
C GLY A 666 -6.14 68.56 -36.06
N GLU A 667 -5.36 69.59 -35.74
CA GLU A 667 -4.83 70.60 -36.66
C GLU A 667 -3.29 70.57 -36.75
N GLY A 668 -2.63 69.57 -36.17
CA GLY A 668 -1.18 69.35 -36.26
C GLY A 668 -0.34 70.19 -35.29
N ARG A 669 -0.95 70.79 -34.26
CA ARG A 669 -0.23 71.57 -33.24
C ARG A 669 0.24 70.67 -32.11
N GLU A 670 1.50 70.84 -31.71
CA GLU A 670 2.12 70.12 -30.60
C GLU A 670 1.49 70.54 -29.27
N LEU A 671 0.88 69.58 -28.58
CA LEU A 671 0.18 69.82 -27.32
C LEU A 671 1.07 69.59 -26.09
N LEU A 672 2.06 68.70 -26.17
CA LEU A 672 2.98 68.37 -25.07
C LEU A 672 4.22 67.61 -25.56
N VAL A 673 5.39 67.92 -24.98
CA VAL A 673 6.65 67.15 -25.10
C VAL A 673 7.25 66.91 -23.72
N VAL A 674 7.68 65.67 -23.45
CA VAL A 674 8.39 65.29 -22.22
C VAL A 674 9.74 64.66 -22.59
N GLU A 675 10.84 65.21 -22.06
CA GLU A 675 12.22 64.70 -22.20
C GLU A 675 12.90 64.59 -20.82
N ALA A 676 13.71 63.55 -20.60
CA ALA A 676 14.47 63.35 -19.35
C ALA A 676 15.93 63.79 -19.53
N ALA A 677 16.42 64.78 -18.76
CA ALA A 677 17.81 65.23 -18.86
C ALA A 677 18.45 65.78 -17.55
N HIS A 678 19.75 65.45 -17.39
CA HIS A 678 20.84 66.01 -16.54
C HIS A 678 21.22 65.35 -15.19
N TRP A 679 22.43 64.79 -15.16
CA TRP A 679 23.23 64.38 -13.99
C TRP A 679 24.66 64.92 -14.20
N ASP A 680 25.23 65.65 -13.24
CA ASP A 680 26.61 66.19 -13.30
C ASP A 680 27.49 65.53 -12.21
N GLN A 681 28.68 65.12 -12.61
CA GLN A 681 29.72 64.46 -11.83
C GLN A 681 30.98 65.34 -11.85
N ASP A 682 31.34 65.97 -10.73
CA ASP A 682 32.72 65.94 -10.19
C ASP A 682 32.91 66.92 -9.03
N ARG A 683 33.19 66.37 -7.84
CA ARG A 683 34.17 66.95 -6.91
C ARG A 683 34.78 65.85 -6.05
N THR A 684 35.92 65.38 -6.53
CA THR A 684 36.83 64.47 -5.85
C THR A 684 37.59 65.15 -4.70
N GLN A 685 38.07 64.31 -3.78
CA GLN A 685 39.08 64.50 -2.73
C GLN A 685 38.58 64.86 -1.33
N LEU A 686 38.60 63.85 -0.45
CA LEU A 686 39.42 63.86 0.79
C LEU A 686 39.63 62.40 1.25
N ALA A 687 40.87 62.11 1.65
CA ALA A 687 41.41 60.80 1.99
C ALA A 687 40.82 60.20 3.31
N PRO A 688 41.10 58.92 3.65
CA PRO A 688 40.35 58.17 4.63
C PRO A 688 40.62 58.69 6.04
N ARG A 689 39.57 59.18 6.71
CA ARG A 689 39.58 59.32 8.17
C ARG A 689 39.09 58.02 8.77
N SER A 690 40.03 57.34 9.44
CA SER A 690 39.81 56.36 10.48
C SER A 690 38.54 56.66 11.29
N LEU A 691 37.59 55.71 11.30
CA LEU A 691 36.56 55.60 12.32
C LEU A 691 37.00 54.50 13.29
N ALA A 692 37.95 54.86 14.14
CA ALA A 692 37.97 54.35 15.50
C ALA A 692 36.84 55.05 16.26
N ALA A 693 35.79 54.29 16.61
CA ALA A 693 34.96 54.42 17.82
C ALA A 693 33.72 53.54 17.66
N ALA A 694 33.89 52.23 17.93
CA ALA A 694 32.89 51.56 18.74
C ALA A 694 33.07 52.03 20.20
N ASP A 695 32.02 51.87 21.00
CA ASP A 695 31.94 52.04 22.46
C ASP A 695 31.50 53.43 22.96
N ASP A 696 30.18 53.64 23.04
CA ASP A 696 29.59 54.28 24.25
C ASP A 696 28.05 54.19 24.44
N ALA A 697 27.27 53.57 23.54
CA ALA A 697 25.80 53.49 23.72
C ALA A 697 25.28 52.18 24.37
N THR A 698 26.11 51.15 24.48
CA THR A 698 25.66 49.79 24.88
C THR A 698 25.84 49.47 26.37
N SER A 699 25.94 50.48 27.24
CA SER A 699 26.23 50.26 28.68
C SER A 699 25.18 50.78 29.67
N SER A 700 23.94 51.13 29.24
CA SER A 700 22.99 51.82 30.15
C SER A 700 21.62 51.18 30.42
N LEU A 701 21.06 50.28 29.59
CA LEU A 701 19.68 49.81 29.79
C LEU A 701 19.51 48.93 31.04
N ARG A 702 20.36 47.92 31.25
CA ARG A 702 20.35 47.08 32.46
C ARG A 702 20.50 47.90 33.75
N ARG A 703 21.47 48.82 33.78
CA ARG A 703 21.70 49.73 34.93
C ARG A 703 20.53 50.67 35.18
N GLN A 704 19.83 51.10 34.14
CA GLN A 704 18.63 51.94 34.26
C GLN A 704 17.45 51.12 34.80
N LEU A 705 17.24 49.89 34.31
CA LEU A 705 16.21 48.98 34.81
C LEU A 705 16.43 48.65 36.30
N GLU A 706 17.67 48.37 36.72
CA GLU A 706 18.01 48.10 38.12
C GLU A 706 17.65 49.24 39.09
N GLN A 707 17.57 50.49 38.60
CA GLN A 707 17.25 51.69 39.40
C GLN A 707 15.75 52.02 39.47
N GLN A 708 14.88 51.32 38.73
CA GLN A 708 13.43 51.55 38.72
C GLN A 708 12.66 50.52 39.57
N THR A 709 11.38 50.80 39.85
CA THR A 709 10.45 49.87 40.52
C THR A 709 9.84 48.85 39.55
N GLY A 710 9.22 47.76 40.03
CA GLY A 710 8.74 46.65 39.18
C GLY A 710 7.84 47.07 38.01
N ASP A 711 6.82 47.90 38.27
CA ASP A 711 5.90 48.39 37.24
C ASP A 711 6.58 49.36 36.26
N GLU A 712 7.56 50.14 36.74
CA GLU A 712 8.35 51.07 35.91
C GLU A 712 9.40 50.35 35.07
N ARG A 713 9.97 49.24 35.56
CA ARG A 713 10.87 48.35 34.80
C ARG A 713 10.16 47.69 33.64
N GLU A 714 8.96 47.16 33.88
CA GLU A 714 8.14 46.51 32.84
C GLU A 714 7.78 47.51 31.75
N ARG A 715 7.32 48.71 32.12
CA ARG A 715 7.01 49.76 31.15
C ARG A 715 8.24 50.21 30.37
N MET A 716 9.36 50.44 31.04
CA MET A 716 10.61 50.86 30.38
C MET A 716 11.15 49.81 29.40
N LEU A 717 11.06 48.52 29.74
CA LEU A 717 11.47 47.45 28.83
C LEU A 717 10.47 47.26 27.68
N ALA A 718 9.17 47.40 27.95
CA ALA A 718 8.13 47.36 26.93
C ALA A 718 8.32 48.50 25.91
N ASP A 719 8.57 49.73 26.36
CA ASP A 719 8.85 50.88 25.48
C ASP A 719 10.11 50.66 24.63
N TRP A 720 11.14 50.02 25.22
CA TRP A 720 12.35 49.68 24.49
C TRP A 720 12.09 48.60 23.42
N ILE A 721 11.35 47.54 23.77
CA ILE A 721 10.95 46.48 22.83
C ILE A 721 10.05 47.05 21.73
N GLU A 722 9.11 47.93 22.06
CA GLU A 722 8.27 48.65 21.10
C GLU A 722 9.12 49.43 20.11
N GLN A 723 10.10 50.20 20.60
CA GLN A 723 10.97 51.01 19.75
C GLN A 723 11.81 50.14 18.81
N GLN A 724 12.33 49.00 19.29
CA GLN A 724 13.07 48.05 18.46
C GLN A 724 12.16 47.35 17.43
N ALA A 725 10.96 46.92 17.85
CA ALA A 725 9.98 46.32 16.97
C ALA A 725 9.50 47.30 15.89
N ARG A 726 9.24 48.56 16.26
CA ARG A 726 8.86 49.64 15.34
C ARG A 726 9.95 49.90 14.30
N THR A 727 11.20 49.91 14.73
CA THR A 727 12.35 50.08 13.83
C THR A 727 12.50 48.88 12.88
N ALA A 728 12.34 47.67 13.40
CA ALA A 728 12.42 46.43 12.62
C ALA A 728 11.27 46.29 11.61
N LEU A 729 10.07 46.78 11.95
CA LEU A 729 8.87 46.75 11.11
C LEU A 729 8.74 47.97 10.19
N LEU A 730 9.65 48.95 10.28
CA LEU A 730 9.57 50.23 9.57
C LEU A 730 8.20 50.94 9.76
N HIS A 731 7.64 50.85 10.97
CA HIS A 731 6.31 51.38 11.28
C HIS A 731 6.38 52.84 11.77
N GLU A 732 5.58 53.75 11.20
CA GLU A 732 5.66 55.21 11.50
C GLU A 732 4.80 55.68 12.70
N GLY A 733 4.38 54.79 13.59
CA GLY A 733 3.58 55.11 14.78
C GLY A 733 3.88 54.21 15.99
N GLU A 734 3.33 54.55 17.17
CA GLU A 734 3.44 53.68 18.36
C GLU A 734 2.71 52.35 18.12
N LEU A 735 3.38 51.23 18.41
CA LEU A 735 2.77 49.91 18.32
C LEU A 735 1.93 49.62 19.56
N PRO A 736 0.73 49.00 19.45
CA PRO A 736 -0.03 48.58 20.61
C PRO A 736 0.73 47.51 21.41
N HIS A 737 0.87 47.70 22.73
CA HIS A 737 1.67 46.80 23.55
C HIS A 737 1.06 45.40 23.74
N ASP A 738 -0.26 45.27 23.54
CA ASP A 738 -1.01 44.03 23.74
C ASP A 738 -1.36 43.31 22.41
N GLU A 739 -0.98 43.87 21.27
CA GLU A 739 -1.21 43.23 19.97
C GLU A 739 -0.05 42.32 19.57
N GLY A 740 -0.36 41.25 18.84
CA GLY A 740 0.64 40.29 18.39
C GLY A 740 1.63 40.92 17.42
N LEU A 741 2.92 40.82 17.69
CA LEU A 741 4.00 41.30 16.82
C LEU A 741 3.92 40.64 15.43
N PHE A 742 3.54 39.36 15.35
CA PHE A 742 3.35 38.65 14.08
C PHE A 742 2.15 39.16 13.28
N SER A 743 1.05 39.57 13.94
CA SER A 743 -0.09 40.23 13.26
C SER A 743 0.25 41.62 12.74
N LEU A 744 1.28 42.26 13.31
CA LEU A 744 1.82 43.54 12.88
C LEU A 744 2.90 43.40 11.79
N GLY A 745 3.11 42.19 11.26
CA GLY A 745 4.03 41.92 10.15
C GLY A 745 5.43 41.48 10.57
N MET A 746 5.66 41.12 11.85
CA MET A 746 6.94 40.56 12.29
C MET A 746 7.11 39.14 11.77
N ASP A 747 8.20 38.87 11.05
CA ASP A 747 8.58 37.53 10.61
C ASP A 747 9.60 36.88 11.57
N SER A 748 9.92 35.61 11.34
CA SER A 748 10.83 34.84 12.21
C SER A 748 12.26 35.41 12.25
N LEU A 749 12.74 36.07 11.19
CA LEU A 749 14.08 36.67 11.16
C LEU A 749 14.11 37.96 11.99
N LEU A 750 13.09 38.80 11.85
CA LEU A 750 12.93 40.01 12.65
C LEU A 750 12.68 39.67 14.12
N ALA A 751 11.92 38.62 14.43
CA ALA A 751 11.70 38.13 15.78
C ALA A 751 13.00 37.65 16.44
N ILE A 752 13.85 36.89 15.72
CA ILE A 752 15.16 36.44 16.22
C ILE A 752 16.11 37.64 16.39
N SER A 753 16.11 38.60 15.48
CA SER A 753 16.92 39.81 15.58
C SER A 753 16.50 40.67 16.78
N LEU A 754 15.19 40.88 16.98
CA LEU A 754 14.62 41.57 18.13
C LEU A 754 15.03 40.89 19.44
N LEU A 755 14.91 39.57 19.51
CA LEU A 755 15.29 38.79 20.69
C LEU A 755 16.80 38.85 20.96
N THR A 756 17.62 38.80 19.91
CA THR A 756 19.09 38.91 20.02
C THR A 756 19.49 40.29 20.55
N ASN A 757 18.86 41.36 20.05
CA ASN A 757 19.08 42.71 20.54
C ASN A 757 18.59 42.88 21.98
N LEU A 758 17.44 42.30 22.32
CA LEU A 758 16.89 42.31 23.68
C LEU A 758 17.83 41.60 24.67
N ALA A 759 18.24 40.37 24.37
CA ALA A 759 19.19 39.59 25.18
C ALA A 759 20.51 40.34 25.41
N LYS A 760 21.00 41.02 24.36
CA LYS A 760 22.20 41.86 24.44
C LYS A 760 22.00 43.12 25.27
N ALA A 761 20.83 43.75 25.21
CA ALA A 761 20.53 45.00 25.90
C ALA A 761 20.30 44.83 27.42
N ILE A 762 19.72 43.71 27.83
CA ILE A 762 19.52 43.38 29.26
C ILE A 762 20.63 42.49 29.83
N GLU A 763 21.56 42.03 29.00
CA GLU A 763 22.69 41.14 29.34
C GLU A 763 22.24 39.81 30.01
N VAL A 764 21.18 39.20 29.46
CA VAL A 764 20.61 37.93 29.94
C VAL A 764 20.42 37.01 28.74
N SER A 765 20.71 35.72 28.92
CA SER A 765 20.42 34.70 27.91
C SER A 765 18.91 34.45 27.85
N LEU A 766 18.29 34.67 26.68
CA LEU A 766 16.87 34.44 26.47
C LEU A 766 16.65 33.22 25.56
N PRO A 767 15.68 32.33 25.85
CA PRO A 767 15.32 31.22 24.96
C PRO A 767 14.90 31.72 23.58
N SER A 768 15.35 31.06 22.50
CA SER A 768 15.02 31.44 21.12
C SER A 768 13.52 31.39 20.80
N THR A 769 12.73 30.71 21.62
CA THR A 769 11.26 30.58 21.51
C THR A 769 10.50 31.71 22.21
N LEU A 770 11.16 32.57 22.99
CA LEU A 770 10.49 33.50 23.92
C LEU A 770 9.53 34.48 23.22
N VAL A 771 9.87 34.97 22.03
CA VAL A 771 9.00 35.85 21.22
C VAL A 771 7.77 35.12 20.69
N PHE A 772 7.86 33.80 20.48
CA PHE A 772 6.73 32.99 20.00
C PHE A 772 5.78 32.61 21.14
N GLU A 773 6.33 32.37 22.34
CA GLU A 773 5.55 32.09 23.55
C GLU A 773 4.86 33.36 24.09
N HIS A 774 5.50 34.51 23.92
CA HIS A 774 5.01 35.82 24.38
C HIS A 774 5.00 36.83 23.22
N PRO A 775 4.05 36.72 22.28
CA PRO A 775 4.09 37.42 21.00
C PRO A 775 3.66 38.89 21.06
N THR A 776 3.54 39.49 22.24
CA THR A 776 3.15 40.90 22.40
C THR A 776 4.26 41.66 23.14
N VAL A 777 4.41 42.96 22.88
CA VAL A 777 5.44 43.78 23.53
C VAL A 777 5.35 43.68 25.07
N ALA A 778 4.13 43.76 25.61
CA ALA A 778 3.89 43.67 27.05
C ALA A 778 4.23 42.28 27.62
N ALA A 779 3.82 41.21 26.95
CA ALA A 779 4.11 39.85 27.42
C ALA A 779 5.61 39.51 27.32
N LEU A 780 6.27 39.94 26.25
CA LEU A 780 7.70 39.73 26.03
C LEU A 780 8.54 40.51 27.07
N ALA A 781 8.16 41.75 27.40
CA ALA A 781 8.81 42.53 28.44
C ALA A 781 8.71 41.86 29.82
N ARG A 782 7.52 41.37 30.19
CA ARG A 782 7.30 40.62 31.44
C ARG A 782 8.14 39.36 31.51
N ALA A 783 8.12 38.55 30.45
CA ALA A 783 8.84 37.29 30.40
C ALA A 783 10.37 37.49 30.44
N ALA A 784 10.88 38.49 29.71
CA ALA A 784 12.29 38.84 29.72
C ALA A 784 12.77 39.37 31.09
N LEU A 785 11.96 40.17 31.79
CA LEU A 785 12.26 40.62 33.15
C LEU A 785 12.22 39.46 34.16
N GLY A 786 11.24 38.57 34.05
CA GLY A 786 11.18 37.37 34.89
C GLY A 786 12.44 36.52 34.78
N LEU A 787 12.95 36.32 33.56
CA LEU A 787 14.21 35.62 33.31
C LEU A 787 15.44 36.40 33.80
N ALA A 788 15.42 37.74 33.72
CA ALA A 788 16.50 38.59 34.21
C ALA A 788 16.60 38.63 35.74
N GLU A 789 15.47 38.58 36.45
CA GLU A 789 15.41 38.57 37.91
C GLU A 789 15.76 37.19 38.53
N LEU A 790 15.61 36.11 37.76
CA LEU A 790 15.96 34.74 38.17
C LEU A 790 17.47 34.44 38.16
N GLY A 791 18.30 35.34 37.60
CA GLY A 791 19.75 35.31 37.80
C GLY A 791 20.47 34.03 37.34
N GLU A 792 20.08 33.42 36.22
CA GLU A 792 20.82 32.28 35.69
C GLU A 792 22.08 32.74 34.92
N ALA A 793 23.21 32.62 35.60
CA ALA A 793 24.54 32.72 35.01
C ALA A 793 24.77 31.62 33.97
N SER A 794 25.20 32.01 32.76
CA SER A 794 25.96 31.22 31.78
C SER A 794 25.80 29.69 31.90
N VAL A 795 24.79 29.12 31.23
CA VAL A 795 24.80 27.68 30.95
C VAL A 795 25.92 27.42 29.93
N ALA A 796 27.08 27.02 30.43
CA ALA A 796 28.06 26.33 29.60
C ALA A 796 27.35 25.13 28.95
N ALA A 797 27.61 24.90 27.65
CA ALA A 797 27.06 23.79 26.90
C ALA A 797 27.07 22.51 27.75
N PRO A 798 25.94 21.80 27.91
CA PRO A 798 25.87 20.64 28.78
C PRO A 798 26.88 19.60 28.29
N THR A 799 27.82 19.25 29.16
CA THR A 799 28.69 18.09 28.97
C THR A 799 27.77 16.87 28.74
N PRO A 800 28.01 16.03 27.73
CA PRO A 800 27.12 14.92 27.42
C PRO A 800 26.97 14.01 28.64
N VAL A 801 25.76 13.98 29.21
CA VAL A 801 25.39 13.08 30.30
C VAL A 801 25.40 11.67 29.75
N GLN A 802 26.24 10.79 30.31
CA GLN A 802 26.28 9.40 29.89
C GLN A 802 24.96 8.71 30.25
N ALA A 803 24.48 7.80 29.38
CA ALA A 803 23.21 7.09 29.48
C ALA A 803 22.93 6.36 30.82
N ARG A 804 23.93 6.23 31.70
CA ARG A 804 23.77 5.66 33.05
C ARG A 804 23.08 6.60 34.04
N ASP A 805 23.21 7.93 33.89
CA ASP A 805 22.74 8.90 34.88
C ASP A 805 21.29 9.38 34.65
N ILE A 806 20.67 8.99 33.53
CA ILE A 806 19.28 9.36 33.17
C ILE A 806 18.25 8.40 33.78
N ARG A 807 18.66 7.17 34.16
CA ARG A 807 17.75 6.15 34.71
C ARG A 807 16.99 6.57 35.99
N PRO A 808 17.60 7.25 36.97
CA PRO A 808 16.88 7.69 38.17
C PRO A 808 15.86 8.80 37.89
N LEU A 809 16.18 9.69 36.95
CA LEU A 809 15.31 10.79 36.52
C LEU A 809 14.12 10.28 35.69
N LEU A 810 14.37 9.39 34.72
CA LEU A 810 13.30 8.70 33.97
C LEU A 810 12.41 7.87 34.89
N ALA A 811 12.97 7.18 35.88
CA ALA A 811 12.18 6.44 36.86
C ALA A 811 11.31 7.37 37.73
N THR A 812 11.74 8.60 37.98
CA THR A 812 10.97 9.58 38.76
C THR A 812 9.86 10.20 37.91
N VAL A 813 10.15 10.60 36.67
CA VAL A 813 9.16 11.15 35.72
C VAL A 813 8.12 10.10 35.33
N VAL A 814 8.52 8.85 35.11
CA VAL A 814 7.58 7.73 34.87
C VAL A 814 6.72 7.48 36.10
N ARG A 815 7.28 7.55 37.32
CA ARG A 815 6.52 7.37 38.56
C ARG A 815 5.55 8.53 38.80
N GLU A 816 5.93 9.76 38.51
CA GLU A 816 5.06 10.94 38.61
C GLU A 816 3.93 10.90 37.57
N ALA A 817 4.22 10.54 36.33
CA ALA A 817 3.20 10.34 35.29
C ALA A 817 2.26 9.16 35.60
N GLN A 818 2.76 8.09 36.24
CA GLN A 818 1.94 6.97 36.71
C GLN A 818 1.05 7.35 37.91
N VAL A 819 1.54 8.23 38.80
CA VAL A 819 0.76 8.76 39.93
C VAL A 819 -0.34 9.70 39.42
N GLU A 820 -0.02 10.61 38.50
CA GLU A 820 -1.02 11.48 37.86
C GLU A 820 -2.05 10.69 37.05
N ALA A 821 -1.64 9.67 36.29
CA ALA A 821 -2.55 8.78 35.56
C ALA A 821 -3.44 7.95 36.51
N GLY A 822 -2.90 7.52 37.65
CA GLY A 822 -3.65 6.82 38.71
C GLY A 822 -4.65 7.72 39.44
N GLU A 823 -4.30 8.99 39.68
CA GLU A 823 -5.21 9.98 40.26
C GLU A 823 -6.29 10.45 39.27
N PHE A 824 -6.00 10.47 37.97
CA PHE A 824 -6.97 10.77 36.91
C PHE A 824 -7.96 9.60 36.70
N ALA A 825 -7.47 8.35 36.68
CA ALA A 825 -8.31 7.15 36.62
C ALA A 825 -9.28 7.02 37.81
N ALA A 826 -8.86 7.49 38.99
CA ALA A 826 -9.68 7.49 40.20
C ALA A 826 -10.79 8.55 40.21
N ARG A 827 -10.71 9.59 39.36
CA ARG A 827 -11.69 10.69 39.31
C ARG A 827 -12.89 10.42 38.39
N ASP A 828 -12.72 9.64 37.31
CA ASP A 828 -13.75 9.47 36.26
C ASP A 828 -14.46 8.10 36.24
N GLY A 829 -14.09 7.14 37.10
CA GLY A 829 -14.83 5.88 37.27
C GLY A 829 -14.89 4.96 36.03
N HIS A 830 -14.23 5.31 34.93
CA HIS A 830 -14.23 4.56 33.67
C HIS A 830 -12.84 3.93 33.38
N PRO A 831 -12.61 2.66 33.73
CA PRO A 831 -11.30 2.00 33.61
C PRO A 831 -10.77 1.87 32.17
N ARG A 832 -11.60 2.07 31.14
CA ARG A 832 -11.22 1.96 29.72
C ARG A 832 -10.37 3.12 29.20
N LEU A 833 -10.43 4.31 29.80
CA LEU A 833 -9.72 5.50 29.30
C LEU A 833 -8.20 5.44 29.55
N THR A 834 -7.76 4.63 30.51
CA THR A 834 -6.35 4.47 30.88
C THR A 834 -5.78 3.10 30.52
N GLU A 835 -6.55 2.26 29.84
CA GLU A 835 -6.08 0.95 29.39
C GLU A 835 -4.96 1.12 28.34
N PRO A 836 -3.82 0.39 28.46
CA PRO A 836 -2.79 0.37 27.44
C PRO A 836 -3.32 -0.18 26.11
N ILE A 837 -2.91 0.43 25.00
CA ILE A 837 -3.29 -0.01 23.65
C ILE A 837 -2.24 -1.01 23.14
N ALA A 838 -2.68 -2.22 22.78
CA ALA A 838 -1.80 -3.26 22.25
C ALA A 838 -1.54 -3.06 20.74
N ILE A 839 -0.27 -2.98 20.35
CA ILE A 839 0.14 -3.10 18.94
C ILE A 839 0.32 -4.60 18.64
N VAL A 840 -0.65 -5.18 17.94
CA VAL A 840 -0.69 -6.63 17.67
C VAL A 840 -0.11 -7.02 16.31
N GLY A 841 0.06 -6.06 15.40
CA GLY A 841 0.67 -6.29 14.09
C GLY A 841 1.29 -5.03 13.50
N VAL A 842 2.32 -5.20 12.68
CA VAL A 842 3.05 -4.11 12.03
C VAL A 842 3.56 -4.56 10.66
N ALA A 843 3.55 -3.65 9.70
CA ALA A 843 4.22 -3.80 8.41
C ALA A 843 4.69 -2.42 7.94
N CYS A 844 5.75 -2.38 7.13
CA CYS A 844 6.25 -1.13 6.58
C CYS A 844 7.00 -1.35 5.27
N ARG A 845 6.95 -0.34 4.39
CA ARG A 845 7.82 -0.17 3.23
C ARG A 845 8.54 1.16 3.43
N LEU A 846 9.85 1.10 3.66
CA LEU A 846 10.70 2.24 3.91
C LEU A 846 11.86 2.25 2.90
N PRO A 847 12.48 3.41 2.63
CA PRO A 847 13.69 3.46 1.82
C PRO A 847 14.77 2.51 2.36
N GLY A 848 15.32 1.65 1.52
CA GLY A 848 16.30 0.63 1.92
C GLY A 848 15.74 -0.58 2.71
N ALA A 849 14.45 -0.60 3.07
CA ALA A 849 13.87 -1.65 3.91
C ALA A 849 12.42 -2.00 3.51
N SER A 850 12.19 -3.26 3.15
CA SER A 850 10.88 -3.70 2.64
C SER A 850 9.95 -4.34 3.68
N SER A 851 10.39 -4.39 4.95
CA SER A 851 9.68 -4.96 6.09
C SER A 851 10.25 -4.40 7.41
N PRO A 852 9.56 -4.60 8.56
CA PRO A 852 10.09 -4.23 9.88
C PRO A 852 11.44 -4.90 10.19
N ASP A 853 11.60 -6.18 9.86
CA ASP A 853 12.87 -6.91 10.09
C ASP A 853 14.01 -6.37 9.21
N ALA A 854 13.72 -6.04 7.95
CA ALA A 854 14.69 -5.42 7.07
C ALA A 854 15.08 -4.01 7.56
N PHE A 855 14.13 -3.26 8.12
CA PHE A 855 14.42 -1.96 8.70
C PHE A 855 15.27 -2.09 9.96
N TRP A 856 14.97 -3.07 10.83
CA TRP A 856 15.79 -3.37 11.99
C TRP A 856 17.24 -3.72 11.58
N SER A 857 17.39 -4.55 10.55
CA SER A 857 18.70 -4.95 10.02
C SER A 857 19.48 -3.75 9.44
N LEU A 858 18.78 -2.84 8.75
CA LEU A 858 19.36 -1.59 8.24
C LEU A 858 19.89 -0.71 9.38
N LEU A 859 19.12 -0.58 10.46
CA LEU A 859 19.52 0.20 11.64
C LEU A 859 20.70 -0.43 12.38
N GLU A 860 20.68 -1.75 12.60
CA GLU A 860 21.78 -2.47 13.25
C GLU A 860 23.10 -2.36 12.47
N ALA A 861 23.01 -2.35 11.13
CA ALA A 861 24.16 -2.16 10.26
C ALA A 861 24.64 -0.69 10.18
N GLY A 862 23.92 0.26 10.78
CA GLY A 862 24.20 1.70 10.65
C GLY A 862 24.01 2.22 9.22
N GLY A 863 23.09 1.61 8.46
CA GLY A 863 22.87 1.93 7.05
C GLY A 863 22.18 3.29 6.85
N ASP A 864 22.61 4.02 5.82
CA ASP A 864 22.00 5.25 5.34
C ASP A 864 21.25 4.98 4.02
N ALA A 865 19.94 5.23 4.01
CA ALA A 865 19.08 5.01 2.85
C ALA A 865 18.87 6.27 1.98
N VAL A 866 19.54 7.38 2.29
CA VAL A 866 19.46 8.61 1.49
C VAL A 866 20.26 8.46 0.20
N THR A 867 19.57 8.60 -0.92
CA THR A 867 20.13 8.54 -2.28
C THR A 867 19.91 9.86 -3.01
N THR A 868 20.43 9.98 -4.23
CA THR A 868 19.97 11.00 -5.17
C THR A 868 18.52 10.69 -5.61
N VAL A 869 17.76 11.71 -5.99
CA VAL A 869 16.44 11.55 -6.62
C VAL A 869 16.52 10.52 -7.76
N PRO A 870 15.70 9.46 -7.75
CA PRO A 870 15.65 8.48 -8.81
C PRO A 870 15.22 9.08 -10.16
N MET A 871 15.83 8.62 -11.27
CA MET A 871 15.51 9.11 -12.62
C MET A 871 14.05 8.87 -13.04
N ASP A 872 13.36 7.91 -12.43
CA ASP A 872 11.94 7.61 -12.65
C ASP A 872 10.99 8.50 -11.83
N ARG A 873 11.51 9.49 -11.10
CA ARG A 873 10.72 10.55 -10.44
C ARG A 873 10.78 11.85 -11.22
N TRP A 874 11.91 12.56 -11.15
CA TRP A 874 12.22 13.76 -11.93
C TRP A 874 13.72 13.88 -12.13
N ASP A 875 14.13 14.73 -13.08
CA ASP A 875 15.54 14.99 -13.37
C ASP A 875 16.22 15.74 -12.21
N ALA A 876 16.96 15.01 -11.37
CA ALA A 876 17.66 15.56 -10.22
C ALA A 876 18.56 16.75 -10.57
N GLU A 877 19.33 16.64 -11.65
CA GLU A 877 20.29 17.67 -12.07
C GLU A 877 19.56 18.90 -12.59
N ALA A 878 18.50 18.70 -13.38
CA ALA A 878 17.72 19.80 -13.91
C ALA A 878 16.91 20.55 -12.86
N TRP A 879 16.83 20.09 -11.61
CA TRP A 879 16.05 20.73 -10.54
C TRP A 879 16.89 21.15 -9.33
N THR A 880 18.20 20.90 -9.33
CA THR A 880 19.09 21.20 -8.19
C THR A 880 20.08 22.30 -8.53
N ASP A 881 20.27 23.25 -7.61
CA ASP A 881 21.32 24.28 -7.70
C ASP A 881 21.91 24.49 -6.29
N PRO A 882 23.25 24.49 -6.12
CA PRO A 882 23.87 24.72 -4.82
C PRO A 882 23.63 26.14 -4.27
N ASP A 883 23.21 27.09 -5.11
CA ASP A 883 22.79 28.42 -4.66
C ASP A 883 21.34 28.39 -4.16
N PRO A 884 21.11 28.54 -2.83
CA PRO A 884 19.76 28.59 -2.26
C PRO A 884 18.93 29.79 -2.73
N GLU A 885 19.57 30.81 -3.32
CA GLU A 885 18.87 31.96 -3.90
C GLU A 885 18.40 31.73 -5.34
N HIS A 886 18.78 30.62 -5.97
CA HIS A 886 18.34 30.31 -7.33
C HIS A 886 16.84 29.95 -7.37
N ALA A 887 16.06 30.69 -8.15
CA ALA A 887 14.61 30.50 -8.22
C ALA A 887 14.21 29.21 -8.96
N GLY A 888 13.25 28.47 -8.40
CA GLY A 888 12.76 27.23 -9.00
C GLY A 888 13.72 26.04 -8.87
N ARG A 889 14.69 26.11 -7.94
CA ARG A 889 15.69 25.07 -7.70
C ARG A 889 15.67 24.58 -6.26
N MET A 890 16.03 23.32 -6.08
CA MET A 890 16.30 22.71 -4.78
C MET A 890 17.78 22.84 -4.46
N ILE A 891 18.12 23.02 -3.18
CA ILE A 891 19.52 23.12 -2.74
C ILE A 891 20.24 21.76 -2.77
N SER A 892 19.48 20.66 -2.72
CA SER A 892 20.01 19.31 -2.72
C SER A 892 19.08 18.36 -3.46
N ALA A 893 19.69 17.40 -4.19
CA ALA A 893 19.01 16.29 -4.83
C ALA A 893 18.89 15.04 -3.92
N ALA A 894 19.36 15.13 -2.68
CA ALA A 894 19.37 14.01 -1.76
C ALA A 894 17.98 13.78 -1.15
N GLY A 895 17.55 12.52 -1.07
CA GLY A 895 16.32 12.13 -0.39
C GLY A 895 16.26 10.62 -0.20
N ALA A 896 15.34 10.17 0.64
CA ALA A 896 15.11 8.74 0.87
C ALA A 896 13.86 8.30 0.09
N PHE A 897 14.06 7.45 -0.91
CA PHE A 897 12.99 7.06 -1.85
C PHE A 897 12.69 5.56 -1.74
N LEU A 898 11.40 5.22 -1.81
CA LEU A 898 11.00 3.86 -2.11
C LEU A 898 11.47 3.48 -3.52
N GLY A 899 11.72 2.19 -3.74
CA GLY A 899 12.09 1.66 -5.04
C GLY A 899 10.95 1.78 -6.07
N ASP A 900 10.70 0.69 -6.79
CA ASP A 900 9.72 0.68 -7.87
C ASP A 900 8.26 0.75 -7.36
N ILE A 901 7.73 1.96 -7.24
CA ILE A 901 6.35 2.27 -6.79
C ILE A 901 5.29 2.05 -7.87
N THR A 902 5.70 1.69 -9.09
CA THR A 902 4.77 1.43 -10.20
C THR A 902 4.12 0.05 -10.11
N ARG A 903 4.62 -0.80 -9.21
CA ARG A 903 4.20 -2.20 -9.09
C ARG A 903 3.05 -2.37 -8.10
N PHE A 904 1.99 -3.06 -8.50
CA PHE A 904 0.84 -3.36 -7.65
C PHE A 904 0.12 -4.62 -8.14
N ASP A 905 -0.45 -5.43 -7.24
CA ASP A 905 -1.29 -6.60 -7.55
C ASP A 905 -2.80 -6.26 -7.49
N PRO A 906 -3.40 -5.70 -8.57
CA PRO A 906 -4.79 -5.27 -8.55
C PRO A 906 -5.78 -6.44 -8.48
N ALA A 907 -5.42 -7.59 -9.06
CA ALA A 907 -6.27 -8.77 -9.09
C ALA A 907 -6.50 -9.32 -7.68
N PHE A 908 -5.50 -9.25 -6.81
CA PHE A 908 -5.65 -9.63 -5.41
C PHE A 908 -6.74 -8.82 -4.70
N PHE A 909 -6.85 -7.53 -4.96
CA PHE A 909 -7.81 -6.63 -4.32
C PHE A 909 -9.16 -6.53 -5.07
N GLY A 910 -9.33 -7.26 -6.18
CA GLY A 910 -10.54 -7.15 -7.01
C GLY A 910 -10.63 -5.83 -7.79
N ILE A 911 -9.50 -5.18 -8.01
CA ILE A 911 -9.39 -3.90 -8.74
C ILE A 911 -9.11 -4.22 -10.21
N SER A 912 -9.80 -3.53 -11.12
CA SER A 912 -9.57 -3.73 -12.56
C SER A 912 -8.24 -3.11 -13.00
N PRO A 913 -7.55 -3.64 -14.03
CA PRO A 913 -6.33 -3.01 -14.55
C PRO A 913 -6.51 -1.53 -14.93
N ARG A 914 -7.67 -1.17 -15.50
CA ARG A 914 -8.00 0.21 -15.89
C ARG A 914 -8.14 1.15 -14.69
N GLU A 915 -8.71 0.66 -13.59
CA GLU A 915 -8.77 1.44 -12.34
C GLU A 915 -7.38 1.55 -11.72
N ALA A 916 -6.65 0.42 -11.66
CA ALA A 916 -5.31 0.37 -11.09
C ALA A 916 -4.38 1.40 -11.72
N GLU A 917 -4.38 1.55 -13.06
CA GLU A 917 -3.60 2.57 -13.78
C GLU A 917 -3.88 4.00 -13.33
N ARG A 918 -5.12 4.30 -12.89
CA ARG A 918 -5.55 5.64 -12.46
C ARG A 918 -5.43 5.85 -10.94
N MET A 919 -4.99 4.85 -10.18
CA MET A 919 -4.78 4.97 -8.74
C MET A 919 -3.42 5.57 -8.38
N ASP A 920 -3.39 6.47 -7.41
CA ASP A 920 -2.17 6.96 -6.78
C ASP A 920 -1.37 5.77 -6.16
N PRO A 921 -0.05 5.67 -6.42
CA PRO A 921 0.83 4.73 -5.74
C PRO A 921 0.67 4.67 -4.21
N GLN A 922 0.34 5.78 -3.54
CA GLN A 922 0.07 5.82 -2.11
C GLN A 922 -1.10 4.91 -1.73
N GLN A 923 -2.20 4.94 -2.48
CA GLN A 923 -3.36 4.07 -2.24
C GLN A 923 -3.02 2.59 -2.48
N ARG A 924 -2.24 2.31 -3.53
CA ARG A 924 -1.78 0.95 -3.87
C ARG A 924 -0.89 0.36 -2.77
N LEU A 925 0.04 1.15 -2.25
CA LEU A 925 0.94 0.78 -1.15
C LEU A 925 0.16 0.54 0.15
N LEU A 926 -0.80 1.40 0.49
CA LEU A 926 -1.66 1.22 1.66
C LEU A 926 -2.41 -0.11 1.65
N LEU A 927 -2.92 -0.55 0.48
CA LEU A 927 -3.61 -1.82 0.35
C LEU A 927 -2.70 -3.03 0.63
N GLU A 928 -1.51 -3.06 0.01
CA GLU A 928 -0.54 -4.15 0.21
C GLU A 928 0.02 -4.16 1.64
N VAL A 929 0.48 -3.00 2.15
CA VAL A 929 1.07 -2.91 3.50
C VAL A 929 0.02 -3.09 4.59
N GLY A 930 -1.20 -2.60 4.37
CA GLY A 930 -2.32 -2.86 5.28
C GLY A 930 -2.64 -4.35 5.38
N TYR A 931 -2.65 -5.07 4.24
CA TYR A 931 -2.80 -6.53 4.25
C TYR A 931 -1.63 -7.23 4.96
N GLU A 932 -0.39 -6.81 4.70
CA GLU A 932 0.80 -7.34 5.39
C GLU A 932 0.71 -7.14 6.92
N ALA A 933 0.20 -6.00 7.39
CA ALA A 933 0.00 -5.73 8.81
C ALA A 933 -1.09 -6.64 9.43
N LEU A 934 -2.18 -6.90 8.70
CA LEU A 934 -3.22 -7.84 9.12
C LEU A 934 -2.70 -9.29 9.18
N GLU A 935 -1.88 -9.71 8.21
CA GLU A 935 -1.22 -11.02 8.26
C GLU A 935 -0.24 -11.10 9.43
N HIS A 936 0.54 -10.05 9.69
CA HIS A 936 1.42 -10.01 10.85
C HIS A 936 0.66 -10.09 12.18
N ALA A 937 -0.51 -9.45 12.29
CA ALA A 937 -1.39 -9.58 13.46
C ALA A 937 -2.00 -10.99 13.62
N GLY A 938 -1.89 -11.82 12.57
CA GLY A 938 -2.55 -13.11 12.50
C GLY A 938 -4.07 -12.97 12.41
N TRP A 939 -4.57 -11.91 11.78
CA TRP A 939 -5.98 -11.67 11.55
C TRP A 939 -6.32 -11.98 10.09
N PRO A 940 -6.95 -13.13 9.79
CA PRO A 940 -7.41 -13.43 8.45
C PRO A 940 -8.32 -12.32 7.94
N SER A 941 -8.05 -11.78 6.75
CA SER A 941 -8.74 -10.60 6.21
C SER A 941 -10.28 -10.74 6.19
N ASN A 942 -10.79 -11.93 5.84
CA ASN A 942 -12.23 -12.19 5.81
C ASN A 942 -12.88 -12.27 7.20
N SER A 943 -12.10 -12.50 8.27
CA SER A 943 -12.62 -12.57 9.64
C SER A 943 -13.01 -11.21 10.21
N LEU A 944 -12.56 -10.12 9.58
CA LEU A 944 -12.83 -8.75 10.01
C LEU A 944 -14.05 -8.13 9.33
N ARG A 945 -14.65 -8.81 8.36
CA ARG A 945 -15.82 -8.30 7.64
C ARG A 945 -17.01 -8.14 8.60
N GLY A 946 -17.62 -6.97 8.59
CA GLY A 946 -18.70 -6.58 9.50
C GLY A 946 -18.24 -6.24 10.91
N SER A 947 -16.93 -6.19 11.18
CA SER A 947 -16.41 -5.80 12.49
C SER A 947 -16.34 -4.29 12.63
N GLN A 948 -16.45 -3.80 13.88
CA GLN A 948 -16.22 -2.40 14.22
C GLN A 948 -14.71 -2.08 14.27
N THR A 949 -13.98 -2.45 13.22
CA THR A 949 -12.57 -2.08 13.06
C THR A 949 -12.49 -0.68 12.44
N GLY A 950 -11.84 0.26 13.12
CA GLY A 950 -11.57 1.60 12.59
C GLY A 950 -10.35 1.65 11.67
N VAL A 951 -10.30 2.63 10.77
CA VAL A 951 -9.22 2.90 9.81
C VAL A 951 -8.80 4.36 9.90
N PHE A 952 -7.54 4.60 10.25
CA PHE A 952 -6.98 5.93 10.43
C PHE A 952 -5.70 6.05 9.61
N VAL A 953 -5.72 6.89 8.57
CA VAL A 953 -4.61 7.00 7.63
C VAL A 953 -4.07 8.43 7.64
N GLY A 954 -2.83 8.59 8.07
CA GLY A 954 -2.05 9.80 7.82
C GLY A 954 -1.61 9.82 6.36
N ILE A 955 -2.16 10.74 5.57
CA ILE A 955 -1.84 10.90 4.16
C ILE A 955 -1.90 12.39 3.83
N GLY A 956 -0.94 12.85 3.03
CA GLY A 956 -0.88 14.21 2.51
C GLY A 956 -0.16 14.19 1.17
N THR A 957 0.00 15.37 0.56
CA THR A 957 0.60 15.59 -0.78
C THR A 957 -0.15 14.89 -1.92
N GLU A 958 -0.58 15.67 -2.91
CA GLU A 958 -1.41 15.21 -4.05
C GLU A 958 -0.61 15.18 -5.36
N ASP A 959 0.66 14.78 -5.31
CA ASP A 959 1.59 14.82 -6.44
C ASP A 959 1.05 14.07 -7.68
N PHE A 960 0.42 12.90 -7.47
CA PHE A 960 -0.14 12.11 -8.56
C PHE A 960 -1.33 12.83 -9.23
N GLY A 961 -2.22 13.42 -8.42
CA GLY A 961 -3.31 14.26 -8.93
C GLY A 961 -2.78 15.49 -9.65
N GLN A 962 -1.69 16.08 -9.16
CA GLN A 962 -1.03 17.19 -9.83
C GLN A 962 -0.56 16.79 -11.23
N LEU A 963 0.17 15.68 -11.34
CA LEU A 963 0.65 15.14 -12.62
C LEU A 963 -0.49 14.76 -13.56
N GLN A 964 -1.59 14.22 -13.02
CA GLN A 964 -2.71 13.74 -13.80
C GLN A 964 -3.60 14.87 -14.35
N PHE A 965 -3.90 15.91 -13.56
CA PHE A 965 -4.89 16.93 -13.94
C PHE A 965 -4.29 18.24 -14.44
N HIS A 966 -3.12 18.67 -13.94
CA HIS A 966 -2.60 20.00 -14.30
C HIS A 966 -1.96 20.05 -15.69
N ASN A 967 -1.52 18.90 -16.22
CA ASN A 967 -0.87 18.79 -17.54
C ASN A 967 -1.68 17.94 -18.55
N GLY A 968 -2.87 17.45 -18.15
CA GLY A 968 -3.70 16.53 -18.95
C GLY A 968 -4.74 17.22 -19.83
N ASN A 969 -5.17 16.55 -20.91
CA ASN A 969 -6.32 17.00 -21.71
C ASN A 969 -7.61 16.73 -20.90
N PRO A 970 -8.53 17.71 -20.75
CA PRO A 970 -9.82 17.48 -20.08
C PRO A 970 -10.63 16.30 -20.67
N GLU A 971 -10.43 15.96 -21.94
CA GLU A 971 -11.05 14.79 -22.59
C GLU A 971 -10.53 13.44 -22.06
N ASP A 972 -9.35 13.42 -21.42
CA ASP A 972 -8.72 12.21 -20.85
C ASP A 972 -9.19 11.89 -19.42
N ILE A 973 -10.05 12.75 -18.84
CA ILE A 973 -10.61 12.59 -17.49
C ILE A 973 -11.61 11.42 -17.50
N GLY A 974 -11.25 10.34 -16.81
CA GLY A 974 -12.00 9.10 -16.72
C GLY A 974 -12.76 8.93 -15.41
N ALA A 975 -13.64 7.91 -15.38
CA ALA A 975 -14.49 7.59 -14.23
C ALA A 975 -13.73 7.22 -12.94
N TYR A 976 -12.47 6.79 -13.06
CA TYR A 976 -11.66 6.37 -11.91
C TYR A 976 -10.73 7.48 -11.38
N ASP A 977 -10.61 8.60 -12.07
CA ASP A 977 -9.58 9.59 -11.78
C ASP A 977 -9.81 10.25 -10.42
N PHE A 978 -11.07 10.62 -10.10
CA PHE A 978 -11.42 11.12 -8.78
C PHE A 978 -11.11 10.09 -7.66
N THR A 979 -11.62 8.87 -7.83
CA THR A 979 -11.40 7.79 -6.85
C THR A 979 -9.96 7.29 -6.79
N GLY A 980 -9.13 7.66 -7.76
CA GLY A 980 -7.74 7.27 -7.86
C GLY A 980 -6.81 8.16 -7.06
N VAL A 981 -7.22 9.41 -6.78
CA VAL A 981 -6.35 10.41 -6.14
C VAL A 981 -6.87 10.90 -4.79
N ASP A 982 -8.18 10.84 -4.56
CA ASP A 982 -8.78 11.41 -3.35
C ASP A 982 -8.29 10.70 -2.07
N THR A 983 -7.86 11.50 -1.08
CA THR A 983 -7.27 10.98 0.17
C THR A 983 -8.29 10.26 1.04
N SER A 984 -9.56 10.68 1.03
CA SER A 984 -10.63 9.99 1.76
C SER A 984 -10.89 8.60 1.17
N VAL A 985 -10.75 8.46 -0.16
CA VAL A 985 -10.84 7.18 -0.85
C VAL A 985 -9.68 6.26 -0.47
N ALA A 986 -8.48 6.78 -0.18
CA ALA A 986 -7.35 5.96 0.30
C ALA A 986 -7.69 5.19 1.58
N ALA A 987 -8.26 5.88 2.58
CA ALA A 987 -8.75 5.25 3.81
C ALA A 987 -9.98 4.37 3.54
N GLY A 988 -10.94 4.87 2.77
CA GLY A 988 -12.18 4.17 2.42
C GLY A 988 -11.94 2.84 1.69
N ARG A 989 -10.89 2.73 0.86
CA ARG A 989 -10.53 1.49 0.16
C ARG A 989 -10.10 0.39 1.12
N LEU A 990 -9.40 0.71 2.21
CA LEU A 990 -9.04 -0.28 3.23
C LEU A 990 -10.31 -0.83 3.90
N SER A 991 -11.20 0.07 4.34
CA SER A 991 -12.49 -0.33 4.93
C SER A 991 -13.34 -1.13 3.96
N HIS A 992 -13.48 -0.69 2.71
CA HIS A 992 -14.27 -1.37 1.69
C HIS A 992 -13.73 -2.76 1.34
N THR A 993 -12.41 -2.89 1.18
CA THR A 993 -11.76 -4.15 0.77
C THR A 993 -12.02 -5.28 1.77
N TRP A 994 -11.93 -4.97 3.07
CA TRP A 994 -12.11 -5.96 4.13
C TRP A 994 -13.48 -5.91 4.82
N GLY A 995 -14.34 -4.97 4.42
CA GLY A 995 -15.69 -4.79 4.97
C GLY A 995 -15.65 -4.32 6.43
N LEU A 996 -14.80 -3.35 6.75
CA LEU A 996 -14.66 -2.78 8.09
C LEU A 996 -15.71 -1.68 8.30
N GLU A 997 -16.38 -1.68 9.45
CA GLU A 997 -17.52 -0.81 9.73
C GLU A 997 -17.26 0.23 10.83
N GLY A 998 -16.02 0.33 11.34
CA GLY A 998 -15.63 1.35 12.32
C GLY A 998 -15.36 2.73 11.69
N PRO A 999 -14.89 3.72 12.49
CA PRO A 999 -14.53 5.04 12.00
C PRO A 999 -13.48 4.96 10.89
N CYS A 1000 -13.63 5.76 9.83
CA CYS A 1000 -12.74 5.72 8.67
C CYS A 1000 -12.31 7.14 8.29
N MET A 1001 -11.02 7.45 8.45
CA MET A 1001 -10.52 8.82 8.34
C MET A 1001 -9.18 8.89 7.60
N ALA A 1002 -9.11 9.83 6.65
CA ALA A 1002 -7.86 10.36 6.13
C ALA A 1002 -7.50 11.63 6.90
N ILE A 1003 -6.26 11.74 7.34
CA ILE A 1003 -5.79 12.77 8.27
C ILE A 1003 -4.58 13.46 7.67
N ASP A 1004 -4.67 14.78 7.55
CA ASP A 1004 -3.55 15.64 7.16
C ASP A 1004 -3.32 16.73 8.21
N THR A 1005 -2.27 16.54 9.01
CA THR A 1005 -1.70 17.52 9.92
C THR A 1005 -0.22 17.76 9.56
N ALA A 1006 0.08 17.74 8.26
CA ALA A 1006 1.43 17.80 7.69
C ALA A 1006 2.33 16.65 8.19
N CYS A 1007 3.57 16.92 8.59
CA CYS A 1007 4.54 15.87 8.97
C CYS A 1007 4.11 15.03 10.20
N SER A 1008 3.09 15.47 10.94
CA SER A 1008 2.56 14.79 12.13
C SER A 1008 1.42 13.80 11.86
N SER A 1009 0.90 13.74 10.63
CA SER A 1009 -0.34 13.02 10.26
C SER A 1009 -0.40 11.57 10.75
N SER A 1010 0.69 10.81 10.61
CA SER A 1010 0.70 9.38 11.00
C SER A 1010 0.60 9.16 12.51
N LEU A 1011 1.19 10.04 13.34
CA LEU A 1011 1.05 9.95 14.79
C LEU A 1011 -0.27 10.53 15.29
N VAL A 1012 -0.83 11.54 14.60
CA VAL A 1012 -2.21 12.00 14.88
C VAL A 1012 -3.21 10.90 14.56
N ALA A 1013 -3.03 10.16 13.46
CA ALA A 1013 -3.84 8.99 13.14
C ALA A 1013 -3.79 7.93 14.25
N LEU A 1014 -2.59 7.65 14.78
CA LEU A 1014 -2.44 6.74 15.93
C LEU A 1014 -3.13 7.26 17.19
N HIS A 1015 -3.02 8.57 17.47
CA HIS A 1015 -3.70 9.20 18.59
C HIS A 1015 -5.22 9.05 18.50
N LEU A 1016 -5.82 9.39 17.35
CA LEU A 1016 -7.27 9.30 17.12
C LEU A 1016 -7.76 7.85 17.17
N ALA A 1017 -6.98 6.90 16.64
CA ALA A 1017 -7.28 5.47 16.77
C ALA A 1017 -7.30 5.01 18.23
N ALA A 1018 -6.30 5.42 19.02
CA ALA A 1018 -6.24 5.11 20.45
C ALA A 1018 -7.43 5.72 21.23
N GLN A 1019 -7.85 6.95 20.89
CA GLN A 1019 -9.06 7.54 21.48
C GLN A 1019 -10.32 6.77 21.10
N SER A 1020 -10.47 6.39 19.82
CA SER A 1020 -11.63 5.64 19.32
C SER A 1020 -11.77 4.28 20.00
N LEU A 1021 -10.65 3.58 20.23
CA LEU A 1021 -10.61 2.32 20.99
C LEU A 1021 -11.05 2.51 22.44
N ARG A 1022 -10.56 3.55 23.11
CA ARG A 1022 -10.89 3.86 24.51
C ARG A 1022 -12.35 4.27 24.69
N LEU A 1023 -12.89 5.02 23.73
CA LEU A 1023 -14.28 5.45 23.69
C LEU A 1023 -15.23 4.32 23.27
N GLY A 1024 -14.69 3.22 22.70
CA GLY A 1024 -15.47 2.09 22.22
C GLY A 1024 -16.19 2.36 20.90
N GLU A 1025 -15.74 3.34 20.12
CA GLU A 1025 -16.19 3.60 18.74
C GLU A 1025 -15.70 2.51 17.78
N CYS A 1026 -14.60 1.84 18.14
CA CYS A 1026 -14.11 0.63 17.50
C CYS A 1026 -13.55 -0.36 18.54
N ASP A 1027 -13.52 -1.64 18.20
CA ASP A 1027 -12.89 -2.70 19.02
C ASP A 1027 -11.47 -3.05 18.54
N ARG A 1028 -11.13 -2.62 17.32
CA ARG A 1028 -9.84 -2.77 16.66
C ARG A 1028 -9.56 -1.54 15.81
N ALA A 1029 -8.29 -1.25 15.53
CA ALA A 1029 -7.94 -0.15 14.63
C ALA A 1029 -6.77 -0.53 13.71
N LEU A 1030 -6.92 -0.21 12.43
CA LEU A 1030 -5.85 -0.20 11.45
C LEU A 1030 -5.35 1.24 11.30
N VAL A 1031 -4.07 1.45 11.62
CA VAL A 1031 -3.43 2.76 11.57
C VAL A 1031 -2.32 2.74 10.53
N GLY A 1032 -2.31 3.70 9.62
CA GLY A 1032 -1.34 3.79 8.54
C GLY A 1032 -0.80 5.20 8.34
N GLY A 1033 0.39 5.28 7.76
CA GLY A 1033 0.99 6.52 7.26
C GLY A 1033 1.62 6.26 5.90
N VAL A 1034 1.37 7.14 4.92
CA VAL A 1034 1.96 7.02 3.59
C VAL A 1034 2.39 8.39 3.07
N ASN A 1035 3.52 8.41 2.36
CA ASN A 1035 4.03 9.57 1.64
C ASN A 1035 4.87 9.09 0.46
N VAL A 1036 4.59 9.58 -0.74
CA VAL A 1036 5.37 9.30 -1.95
C VAL A 1036 5.59 10.60 -2.70
N MET A 1037 6.85 10.97 -2.90
CA MET A 1037 7.22 12.15 -3.68
C MET A 1037 7.32 11.77 -5.16
N LEU A 1038 6.56 12.44 -6.02
CA LEU A 1038 6.60 12.28 -7.49
C LEU A 1038 7.03 13.55 -8.22
N VAL A 1039 7.01 14.72 -7.55
CA VAL A 1039 7.34 16.01 -8.17
C VAL A 1039 8.30 16.86 -7.28
N PRO A 1040 9.13 17.75 -7.87
CA PRO A 1040 10.17 18.49 -7.15
C PRO A 1040 9.69 19.68 -6.30
N GLU A 1041 8.45 20.14 -6.46
CA GLU A 1041 7.96 21.44 -5.99
C GLU A 1041 8.06 21.60 -4.48
N LEU A 1042 7.76 20.55 -3.71
CA LEU A 1042 7.91 20.58 -2.26
C LEU A 1042 9.38 20.81 -1.86
N GLY A 1043 10.33 20.17 -2.53
CA GLY A 1043 11.76 20.39 -2.28
C GLY A 1043 12.21 21.82 -2.64
N VAL A 1044 11.66 22.40 -3.70
CA VAL A 1044 11.93 23.81 -4.06
C VAL A 1044 11.40 24.75 -2.99
N PHE A 1045 10.16 24.52 -2.53
CA PHE A 1045 9.56 25.29 -1.44
C PHE A 1045 10.41 25.22 -0.16
N LEU A 1046 10.81 24.01 0.25
CA LEU A 1046 11.60 23.81 1.47
C LEU A 1046 13.02 24.38 1.36
N SER A 1047 13.63 24.36 0.17
CA SER A 1047 14.91 25.02 -0.08
C SER A 1047 14.79 26.54 0.05
N ARG A 1048 13.72 27.14 -0.48
CA ARG A 1048 13.43 28.57 -0.34
C ARG A 1048 13.12 28.97 1.11
N ALA A 1049 12.45 28.10 1.85
CA ALA A 1049 12.21 28.27 3.28
C ALA A 1049 13.47 28.04 4.15
N ARG A 1050 14.63 27.72 3.55
CA ARG A 1050 15.88 27.37 4.25
C ARG A 1050 15.72 26.20 5.22
N ALA A 1051 14.77 25.32 4.95
CA ALA A 1051 14.43 24.18 5.80
C ALA A 1051 15.24 22.92 5.45
N MET A 1052 15.65 22.78 4.18
CA MET A 1052 16.45 21.64 3.71
C MET A 1052 17.92 21.78 4.08
N SER A 1053 18.54 20.67 4.49
CA SER A 1053 19.99 20.61 4.68
C SER A 1053 20.73 20.76 3.33
N PRO A 1054 21.68 21.71 3.20
CA PRO A 1054 22.55 21.80 2.02
C PRO A 1054 23.37 20.52 1.80
N SER A 1055 23.69 19.81 2.89
CA SER A 1055 24.43 18.54 2.82
C SER A 1055 23.55 17.35 2.41
N GLY A 1056 22.23 17.55 2.33
CA GLY A 1056 21.27 16.48 2.07
C GLY A 1056 21.25 15.42 3.17
N ARG A 1057 21.62 15.79 4.40
CA ARG A 1057 21.65 14.90 5.57
C ARG A 1057 21.02 15.59 6.77
N CYS A 1058 19.93 15.00 7.24
CA CYS A 1058 19.29 15.42 8.47
C CYS A 1058 20.16 15.05 9.67
N ARG A 1059 20.49 16.04 10.52
CA ARG A 1059 21.24 15.84 11.77
C ARG A 1059 20.43 16.32 12.97
N THR A 1060 19.20 15.82 13.11
CA THR A 1060 18.28 16.28 14.16
C THR A 1060 18.95 16.17 15.55
N PHE A 1061 18.89 17.26 16.32
CA PHE A 1061 19.48 17.39 17.67
C PHE A 1061 21.02 17.40 17.73
N ASP A 1062 21.71 17.39 16.58
CA ASP A 1062 23.16 17.60 16.52
C ASP A 1062 23.50 19.10 16.50
N VAL A 1063 24.65 19.48 17.07
CA VAL A 1063 25.15 20.87 17.01
C VAL A 1063 25.43 21.34 15.58
N ALA A 1064 25.68 20.40 14.67
CA ALA A 1064 25.90 20.62 13.25
C ALA A 1064 24.61 20.50 12.41
N ALA A 1065 23.42 20.56 13.02
CA ALA A 1065 22.15 20.60 12.29
C ALA A 1065 22.05 21.86 11.41
N ASP A 1066 21.85 21.66 10.11
CA ASP A 1066 21.82 22.72 9.09
C ASP A 1066 20.54 22.65 8.22
N GLY A 1067 19.53 21.91 8.68
CA GLY A 1067 18.28 21.60 7.99
C GLY A 1067 17.93 20.11 8.12
N TYR A 1068 16.81 19.70 7.54
CA TYR A 1068 16.40 18.28 7.44
C TYR A 1068 16.57 17.69 6.04
#